data_AF-A0A1W7CXS2-F1
#
_entry.id   AF-A0A1W7CXS2-F1
#
_cell.length_a   1.000
_cell.length_b   1.000
_cell.length_c   1.000
_cell.angle_alpha   90.00
_cell.angle_beta   90.00
_cell.angle_gamma   90.00
#
_symmetry.space_group_name_H-M   'P 1'
#
loop_
_entity.id
_entity.type
_entity.pdbx_description
1 polymer ?
#
loop_
_entity_poly.entity_id
_entity_poly.type
_entity_poly.pdbx_seq_one_letter_code
_entity_poly.pdbx_strand_id
1 'polypeptide(L)'
;MTHGSLPGPVPRGSRLLHHGPATRRTLVLLVALCLGALTLVSGPGARAQQPNGGAEPAAEQVLTWTADNDINRYLTQPTTAVAGEATLVFENSAATGNTTSMPHTLTFDTTNPDYNNDVDVNIMANPNDVNGGRWEVDVVLTPGTYRFFCAIPGHGAMQGELVVTEGDGGGGEDTTPPEVTATVEGEQNADGNYVGSATVSLTATDEGSGVDSVEYAVNGEEFAAYESPIVLGTPGDHTVAYRATDVAGNVSEEQETTVTVVEPSGEDTTPPEVTATVDGERDADGNYVTMATVSLTATDTGSGVAGIEYATGGEEFLPYTEPVMVHSVGEHTVTYRATDNAGNSSETGSVTFTVVEQDQGPGAPPPPDCPESDDRPLVVVGDEWTNVPNRTDRHGCTVNERIEDEAPWSSNGSFQNHVRHVTTAMIDDGVIDRRGAEEIQAAAERSSIGDPGNRDGYQRIFTGTAQSLDRWSHVGGGAFGLNDDGSITSSDTVAGMGMLWFPEQPYDDFVLRMKWRDDAPGTRSANSGVFVGFPRVHDHPEESRPEWVAIKYGHEIQIYDDALGDQYKTGSVYGFDLVNRGEALTTPKGTWNDYEIRVVDQHYTVYRNGLLVNEFTNAPGQLFSPPRADDPGTDGRQRDAGYIGLQTHGTSDVISFRDIRIKPL
;
A
#
# COMPACT_ATOMS: atom_id res chain seq x y z
N MET A 1 34.71 -7.04 -52.99
CA MET A 1 36.02 -7.64 -53.37
C MET A 1 36.98 -7.39 -52.22
N THR A 2 37.47 -8.46 -51.57
CA THR A 2 38.80 -8.68 -50.92
C THR A 2 39.39 -7.58 -49.99
N HIS A 3 40.01 -7.80 -48.83
CA HIS A 3 40.41 -8.93 -47.96
C HIS A 3 40.90 -8.27 -46.63
N GLY A 4 40.68 -8.82 -45.42
CA GLY A 4 41.65 -9.64 -44.63
C GLY A 4 42.76 -8.78 -43.95
N SER A 5 43.25 -8.96 -42.71
CA SER A 5 43.16 -10.00 -41.68
C SER A 5 43.83 -9.50 -40.37
N LEU A 6 43.45 -10.07 -39.21
CA LEU A 6 44.18 -10.14 -37.92
C LEU A 6 45.45 -11.06 -38.05
N PRO A 7 46.22 -11.55 -37.03
CA PRO A 7 46.09 -11.52 -35.54
C PRO A 7 47.43 -11.49 -34.71
N GLY A 8 47.37 -11.65 -33.38
CA GLY A 8 48.50 -12.19 -32.58
C GLY A 8 48.40 -12.02 -31.04
N PRO A 9 48.97 -12.92 -30.19
CA PRO A 9 48.18 -13.62 -29.14
C PRO A 9 48.75 -13.66 -27.69
N VAL A 10 47.96 -14.34 -26.83
CA VAL A 10 48.03 -14.75 -25.40
C VAL A 10 49.21 -15.71 -25.03
N PRO A 11 49.56 -15.94 -23.74
CA PRO A 11 49.15 -17.16 -22.99
C PRO A 11 48.84 -16.90 -21.48
N ARG A 12 47.84 -17.48 -20.77
CA ARG A 12 47.52 -18.85 -20.23
C ARG A 12 48.42 -19.43 -19.11
N GLY A 13 47.77 -19.82 -17.99
CA GLY A 13 48.17 -20.84 -16.97
C GLY A 13 48.25 -20.29 -15.52
N SER A 14 47.38 -20.52 -14.52
CA SER A 14 46.70 -21.69 -13.90
C SER A 14 47.42 -22.32 -12.68
N ARG A 15 46.71 -22.36 -11.52
CA ARG A 15 46.77 -23.30 -10.36
C ARG A 15 47.94 -23.13 -9.35
N LEU A 16 47.87 -23.43 -8.04
CA LEU A 16 46.87 -23.80 -7.01
C LEU A 16 47.63 -23.91 -5.65
N LEU A 17 46.92 -23.73 -4.52
CA LEU A 17 47.02 -24.44 -3.21
C LEU A 17 48.07 -24.09 -2.10
N HIS A 18 47.49 -23.60 -0.97
CA HIS A 18 47.44 -24.20 0.39
C HIS A 18 48.42 -23.89 1.55
N HIS A 19 47.76 -23.81 2.73
CA HIS A 19 48.18 -23.99 4.15
C HIS A 19 49.00 -22.84 4.79
N GLY A 20 48.76 -22.39 6.03
CA GLY A 20 48.08 -22.96 7.19
C GLY A 20 48.34 -22.06 8.45
N PRO A 21 48.00 -22.51 9.68
CA PRO A 21 47.34 -21.69 10.73
C PRO A 21 48.16 -21.46 12.02
N ALA A 22 47.52 -20.83 13.05
CA ALA A 22 47.74 -20.90 14.54
C ALA A 22 47.66 -19.48 15.20
N THR A 23 47.15 -19.17 16.42
CA THR A 23 46.75 -19.92 17.64
C THR A 23 46.19 -18.96 18.75
N ARG A 24 45.22 -19.45 19.59
CA ARG A 24 45.03 -19.33 21.09
C ARG A 24 44.83 -17.95 21.79
N ARG A 25 44.16 -17.73 22.95
CA ARG A 25 43.24 -18.44 23.92
C ARG A 25 42.84 -17.44 25.07
N THR A 26 41.78 -17.79 25.84
CA THR A 26 41.43 -17.44 27.27
C THR A 26 40.86 -16.03 27.60
N LEU A 27 40.00 -15.70 28.59
CA LEU A 27 38.88 -16.24 29.44
C LEU A 27 38.72 -15.23 30.63
N VAL A 28 37.51 -14.89 31.15
CA VAL A 28 37.10 -14.76 32.60
C VAL A 28 35.92 -13.76 32.84
N LEU A 29 34.98 -14.22 33.69
CA LEU A 29 33.73 -13.65 34.26
C LEU A 29 33.84 -12.41 35.17
N LEU A 30 32.72 -11.67 35.36
CA LEU A 30 32.13 -11.31 36.68
C LEU A 30 30.69 -10.73 36.61
N VAL A 31 29.90 -11.04 37.66
CA VAL A 31 28.46 -10.83 37.91
C VAL A 31 28.21 -9.63 38.84
N ALA A 32 27.07 -8.92 38.74
CA ALA A 32 26.35 -8.34 39.91
C ALA A 32 24.88 -7.95 39.61
N LEU A 33 23.97 -8.42 40.48
CA LEU A 33 22.53 -8.14 40.59
C LEU A 33 22.19 -6.71 41.07
N CYS A 34 20.96 -6.23 40.79
CA CYS A 34 20.09 -5.57 41.78
C CYS A 34 18.60 -5.66 41.42
N LEU A 35 17.78 -6.13 42.38
CA LEU A 35 16.31 -6.18 42.39
C LEU A 35 15.67 -4.81 42.67
N GLY A 36 14.48 -4.57 42.12
CA GLY A 36 13.50 -3.56 42.57
C GLY A 36 12.08 -3.97 42.18
N ALA A 37 11.15 -3.92 43.13
CA ALA A 37 9.90 -4.68 43.18
C ALA A 37 8.65 -4.02 42.54
N LEU A 38 7.67 -4.90 42.27
CA LEU A 38 6.25 -4.77 41.86
C LEU A 38 5.48 -3.50 42.26
N THR A 39 4.59 -3.06 41.36
CA THR A 39 3.13 -2.93 41.63
C THR A 39 2.30 -3.23 40.36
N LEU A 40 1.36 -4.18 40.50
CA LEU A 40 0.32 -4.55 39.52
C LEU A 40 -0.80 -3.48 39.46
N VAL A 41 -1.27 -3.17 38.25
CA VAL A 41 -2.65 -2.76 37.98
C VAL A 41 -3.16 -3.61 36.82
N SER A 42 -4.27 -4.30 37.03
CA SER A 42 -4.88 -5.28 36.12
C SER A 42 -6.18 -4.75 35.51
N GLY A 43 -6.42 -5.15 34.26
CA GLY A 43 -7.74 -5.27 33.62
C GLY A 43 -7.65 -5.32 32.08
N PRO A 44 -8.62 -5.95 31.37
CA PRO A 44 -9.40 -7.15 31.65
C PRO A 44 -8.97 -8.33 30.74
N GLY A 45 -8.81 -9.52 31.33
CA GLY A 45 -8.59 -10.78 30.58
C GLY A 45 -9.90 -11.41 30.12
N ALA A 46 -9.88 -12.02 28.93
CA ALA A 46 -10.93 -12.92 28.48
C ALA A 46 -10.97 -14.15 29.40
N ARG A 47 -12.20 -14.54 29.77
CA ARG A 47 -12.49 -15.62 30.71
C ARG A 47 -13.10 -16.76 29.90
N ALA A 48 -12.52 -17.96 30.00
CA ALA A 48 -13.01 -19.15 29.31
C ALA A 48 -14.49 -19.44 29.61
N GLN A 49 -15.28 -19.67 28.56
CA GLN A 49 -16.69 -19.99 28.60
C GLN A 49 -16.90 -21.51 28.45
N GLN A 50 -17.92 -22.07 29.11
CA GLN A 50 -18.23 -23.51 29.11
C GLN A 50 -18.73 -24.04 27.75
N PRO A 51 -18.48 -25.33 27.42
CA PRO A 51 -18.89 -25.92 26.15
C PRO A 51 -20.38 -26.28 26.16
N ASN A 52 -21.14 -25.75 25.19
CA ASN A 52 -22.49 -26.22 24.88
C ASN A 52 -22.39 -27.27 23.78
N GLY A 53 -22.82 -28.48 24.08
CA GLY A 53 -22.89 -29.58 23.12
C GLY A 53 -23.82 -29.27 21.95
N GLY A 54 -23.29 -29.39 20.74
CA GLY A 54 -24.02 -29.30 19.48
C GLY A 54 -23.10 -29.22 18.27
N ALA A 55 -22.67 -30.38 17.78
CA ALA A 55 -22.02 -30.66 16.49
C ALA A 55 -20.91 -29.66 16.04
N GLU A 56 -19.68 -29.93 16.48
CA GLU A 56 -18.49 -29.24 15.97
C GLU A 56 -18.12 -29.76 14.57
N PRO A 57 -17.79 -28.88 13.60
CA PRO A 57 -16.84 -29.25 12.56
C PRO A 57 -15.50 -29.54 13.27
N ALA A 58 -14.90 -30.69 13.01
CA ALA A 58 -13.64 -31.07 13.67
C ALA A 58 -12.53 -30.13 13.22
N ALA A 59 -11.83 -29.50 14.18
CA ALA A 59 -10.54 -28.86 13.93
C ALA A 59 -9.55 -29.87 13.33
N GLU A 60 -8.70 -29.41 12.41
CA GLU A 60 -7.87 -30.24 11.53
C GLU A 60 -6.85 -31.11 12.30
N GLN A 61 -6.42 -30.69 13.50
CA GLN A 61 -5.58 -31.48 14.40
C GLN A 61 -5.84 -31.22 15.90
N VAL A 62 -5.66 -32.24 16.74
CA VAL A 62 -5.78 -32.14 18.21
C VAL A 62 -4.43 -32.42 18.86
N LEU A 63 -3.89 -31.42 19.58
CA LEU A 63 -2.57 -31.47 20.19
C LEU A 63 -2.70 -31.56 21.71
N THR A 64 -2.16 -32.62 22.33
CA THR A 64 -2.37 -32.88 23.77
C THR A 64 -1.09 -32.81 24.60
N TRP A 65 -1.07 -31.89 25.57
CA TRP A 65 -0.09 -31.84 26.64
C TRP A 65 -0.65 -32.49 27.91
N THR A 66 0.16 -33.29 28.60
CA THR A 66 -0.22 -33.84 29.91
C THR A 66 0.79 -33.49 31.00
N ALA A 67 0.31 -33.34 32.23
CA ALA A 67 1.15 -33.15 33.42
C ALA A 67 0.71 -34.09 34.56
N ASP A 68 1.62 -34.36 35.50
CA ASP A 68 1.39 -35.19 36.68
C ASP A 68 1.83 -34.44 37.97
N ASN A 69 2.41 -35.12 38.97
CA ASN A 69 2.93 -34.47 40.16
C ASN A 69 4.32 -33.82 39.96
N ASP A 70 4.99 -34.07 38.83
CA ASP A 70 6.38 -33.64 38.58
C ASP A 70 6.42 -32.16 38.14
N ILE A 71 7.26 -31.39 38.83
CA ILE A 71 7.46 -29.96 38.57
C ILE A 71 8.59 -29.66 37.59
N ASN A 72 9.25 -30.68 37.04
CA ASN A 72 10.43 -30.50 36.18
C ASN A 72 10.22 -30.87 34.72
N ARG A 73 9.06 -31.43 34.34
CA ARG A 73 8.72 -31.77 32.95
C ARG A 73 7.20 -31.87 32.75
N TYR A 74 6.74 -31.68 31.52
CA TYR A 74 5.45 -32.24 31.12
C TYR A 74 5.56 -33.77 31.04
N LEU A 75 4.47 -34.48 31.36
CA LEU A 75 4.42 -35.94 31.29
C LEU A 75 4.46 -36.40 29.82
N THR A 76 3.65 -35.76 28.96
CA THR A 76 3.70 -35.88 27.50
C THR A 76 3.48 -34.52 26.86
N GLN A 77 4.06 -34.30 25.68
CA GLN A 77 3.89 -33.09 24.88
C GLN A 77 4.10 -33.42 23.40
N PRO A 78 3.36 -32.79 22.48
CA PRO A 78 3.72 -32.79 21.07
C PRO A 78 5.05 -32.06 20.87
N THR A 79 5.75 -32.42 19.81
CA THR A 79 7.01 -31.74 19.39
C THR A 79 6.93 -31.19 17.98
N THR A 80 5.93 -31.62 17.22
CA THR A 80 5.63 -31.14 15.87
C THR A 80 4.13 -30.96 15.71
N ALA A 81 3.72 -30.05 14.83
CA ALA A 81 2.35 -29.83 14.38
C ALA A 81 2.37 -29.24 12.95
N VAL A 82 1.19 -29.12 12.35
CA VAL A 82 1.01 -28.51 11.02
C VAL A 82 0.35 -27.13 11.19
N ALA A 83 0.66 -26.17 10.33
CA ALA A 83 -0.04 -24.88 10.34
C ALA A 83 -1.53 -25.06 9.98
N GLY A 84 -2.42 -24.29 10.59
CA GLY A 84 -3.88 -24.39 10.41
C GLY A 84 -4.66 -24.44 11.71
N GLU A 85 -5.97 -24.70 11.63
CA GLU A 85 -6.85 -24.82 12.79
C GLU A 85 -6.45 -26.03 13.67
N ALA A 86 -6.29 -25.81 14.97
CA ALA A 86 -5.90 -26.83 15.93
C ALA A 86 -6.62 -26.68 17.26
N THR A 87 -7.03 -27.80 17.85
CA THR A 87 -7.50 -27.84 19.24
C THR A 87 -6.34 -28.24 20.17
N LEU A 88 -5.95 -27.36 21.08
CA LEU A 88 -4.95 -27.66 22.10
C LEU A 88 -5.64 -28.19 23.36
N VAL A 89 -5.23 -29.39 23.79
CA VAL A 89 -5.71 -30.03 25.01
C VAL A 89 -4.59 -29.98 26.06
N PHE A 90 -4.89 -29.43 27.24
CA PHE A 90 -4.01 -29.55 28.40
C PHE A 90 -4.68 -30.35 29.51
N GLU A 91 -4.10 -31.52 29.84
CA GLU A 91 -4.62 -32.41 30.88
C GLU A 91 -3.63 -32.58 32.04
N ASN A 92 -4.01 -32.03 33.19
CA ASN A 92 -3.36 -32.21 34.49
C ASN A 92 -4.38 -32.75 35.51
N SER A 93 -4.72 -34.02 35.38
CA SER A 93 -5.84 -34.66 36.08
C SER A 93 -5.36 -35.80 37.00
N ALA A 94 -6.27 -36.34 37.81
CA ALA A 94 -5.98 -37.56 38.57
C ALA A 94 -5.69 -38.76 37.65
N ALA A 95 -6.21 -38.74 36.41
CA ALA A 95 -5.99 -39.80 35.43
C ALA A 95 -4.59 -39.75 34.81
N THR A 96 -4.00 -38.56 34.66
CA THR A 96 -2.60 -38.39 34.23
C THR A 96 -1.59 -38.60 35.35
N GLY A 97 -2.04 -38.86 36.58
CA GLY A 97 -1.18 -39.20 37.72
C GLY A 97 -0.96 -38.06 38.72
N ASN A 98 -1.65 -36.92 38.56
CA ASN A 98 -1.62 -35.85 39.56
C ASN A 98 -2.53 -36.20 40.75
N THR A 99 -1.92 -36.71 41.81
CA THR A 99 -2.60 -37.09 43.06
C THR A 99 -2.38 -36.09 44.19
N THR A 100 -1.53 -35.10 43.97
CA THR A 100 -1.18 -34.07 44.96
C THR A 100 -1.93 -32.76 44.77
N SER A 101 -2.76 -32.68 43.72
CA SER A 101 -3.43 -31.45 43.29
C SER A 101 -2.46 -30.34 42.87
N MET A 102 -1.28 -30.72 42.34
CA MET A 102 -0.25 -29.78 41.91
C MET A 102 -0.73 -29.00 40.69
N PRO A 103 -0.88 -27.66 40.73
CA PRO A 103 -1.22 -26.92 39.54
C PRO A 103 -0.05 -26.87 38.55
N HIS A 104 -0.38 -26.90 37.26
CA HIS A 104 0.55 -26.65 36.16
C HIS A 104 -0.12 -25.72 35.16
N THR A 105 0.69 -25.03 34.33
CA THR A 105 0.18 -24.31 33.17
C THR A 105 0.73 -24.86 31.87
N LEU A 106 -0.04 -24.73 30.80
CA LEU A 106 0.45 -24.70 29.42
C LEU A 106 0.41 -23.24 28.98
N THR A 107 1.58 -22.63 28.86
CA THR A 107 1.72 -21.24 28.46
C THR A 107 2.59 -21.16 27.21
N PHE A 108 2.10 -20.57 26.12
CA PHE A 108 2.91 -20.27 24.94
C PHE A 108 3.69 -18.98 25.19
N ASP A 109 4.96 -18.95 24.76
CA ASP A 109 5.84 -17.81 24.92
C ASP A 109 5.61 -16.78 23.82
N THR A 110 4.78 -15.79 24.10
CA THR A 110 4.50 -14.68 23.17
C THR A 110 5.52 -13.53 23.26
N THR A 111 6.58 -13.69 24.07
CA THR A 111 7.55 -12.61 24.36
C THR A 111 8.93 -12.85 23.79
N ASN A 112 9.26 -14.10 23.45
CA ASN A 112 10.56 -14.46 22.90
C ASN A 112 10.52 -14.49 21.37
N PRO A 113 11.20 -13.56 20.69
CA PRO A 113 11.12 -13.41 19.23
C PRO A 113 11.70 -14.58 18.43
N ASP A 114 12.48 -15.47 19.07
CA ASP A 114 13.00 -16.69 18.44
C ASP A 114 11.90 -17.75 18.19
N TYR A 115 10.70 -17.57 18.75
CA TYR A 115 9.55 -18.47 18.63
C TYR A 115 8.30 -17.74 18.10
N ASN A 116 7.33 -18.50 17.60
CA ASN A 116 6.01 -18.00 17.20
C ASN A 116 5.28 -17.41 18.43
N ASN A 117 4.74 -16.21 18.24
CA ASN A 117 4.12 -15.39 19.28
C ASN A 117 2.70 -14.91 18.92
N ASP A 118 2.16 -15.44 17.83
CA ASP A 118 0.85 -15.14 17.24
C ASP A 118 -0.31 -15.89 17.92
N VAL A 119 -0.02 -16.86 18.78
CA VAL A 119 -1.02 -17.65 19.54
C VAL A 119 -0.84 -17.45 21.04
N ASP A 120 -1.78 -16.73 21.67
CA ASP A 120 -1.79 -16.48 23.12
C ASP A 120 -2.54 -17.59 23.87
N VAL A 121 -1.78 -18.53 24.44
CA VAL A 121 -2.30 -19.65 25.24
C VAL A 121 -1.74 -19.55 26.65
N ASN A 122 -2.62 -19.53 27.65
CA ASN A 122 -2.26 -19.60 29.05
C ASN A 122 -3.31 -20.37 29.87
N ILE A 123 -3.20 -21.70 29.85
CA ILE A 123 -4.15 -22.60 30.50
C ILE A 123 -3.57 -23.06 31.83
N MET A 124 -4.33 -22.92 32.93
CA MET A 124 -3.98 -23.52 34.22
C MET A 124 -4.91 -24.69 34.53
N ALA A 125 -4.33 -25.84 34.87
CA ALA A 125 -5.09 -27.06 35.15
C ALA A 125 -4.63 -27.73 36.45
N ASN A 126 -5.56 -28.33 37.19
CA ASN A 126 -5.30 -29.26 38.30
C ASN A 126 -6.52 -30.18 38.57
N PRO A 127 -6.35 -31.34 39.24
CA PRO A 127 -7.43 -32.32 39.44
C PRO A 127 -8.68 -31.81 40.16
N ASN A 128 -8.60 -30.71 40.92
CA ASN A 128 -9.72 -30.15 41.67
C ASN A 128 -10.37 -28.93 40.98
N ASP A 129 -9.93 -28.58 39.77
CA ASP A 129 -10.59 -27.52 39.00
C ASP A 129 -11.95 -27.95 38.46
N VAL A 130 -12.68 -26.99 37.88
CA VAL A 130 -14.07 -27.17 37.40
C VAL A 130 -14.20 -28.17 36.25
N ASN A 131 -13.11 -28.45 35.53
CA ASN A 131 -13.07 -29.40 34.41
C ASN A 131 -12.29 -30.67 34.78
N GLY A 132 -12.01 -30.90 36.07
CA GLY A 132 -11.27 -32.06 36.55
C GLY A 132 -9.81 -32.12 36.07
N GLY A 133 -9.23 -30.97 35.71
CA GLY A 133 -7.86 -30.87 35.22
C GLY A 133 -7.71 -30.97 33.70
N ARG A 134 -8.79 -31.01 32.91
CA ARG A 134 -8.71 -31.08 31.43
C ARG A 134 -9.32 -29.84 30.79
N TRP A 135 -8.54 -29.15 29.97
CA TRP A 135 -8.95 -27.93 29.27
C TRP A 135 -8.63 -28.04 27.79
N GLU A 136 -9.45 -27.38 26.97
CA GLU A 136 -9.31 -27.32 25.52
C GLU A 136 -9.43 -25.87 25.05
N VAL A 137 -8.69 -25.52 24.00
CA VAL A 137 -8.78 -24.22 23.31
C VAL A 137 -8.50 -24.42 21.83
N ASP A 138 -9.30 -23.80 20.98
CA ASP A 138 -9.07 -23.77 19.54
C ASP A 138 -8.18 -22.58 19.18
N VAL A 139 -7.21 -22.83 18.32
CA VAL A 139 -6.22 -21.86 17.85
C VAL A 139 -5.99 -22.05 16.36
N VAL A 140 -5.40 -21.05 15.71
CA VAL A 140 -4.83 -21.19 14.37
C VAL A 140 -3.32 -21.14 14.52
N LEU A 141 -2.63 -22.23 14.21
CA LEU A 141 -1.17 -22.30 14.28
C LEU A 141 -0.58 -21.80 12.96
N THR A 142 0.40 -20.91 13.01
CA THR A 142 1.21 -20.54 11.84
C THR A 142 2.49 -21.37 11.79
N PRO A 143 3.12 -21.51 10.60
CA PRO A 143 4.41 -22.16 10.49
C PRO A 143 5.49 -21.49 11.35
N GLY A 144 6.39 -22.30 11.91
CA GLY A 144 7.52 -21.88 12.72
C GLY A 144 7.70 -22.76 13.95
N THR A 145 8.11 -22.22 15.09
CA THR A 145 8.30 -23.00 16.33
C THR A 145 7.70 -22.25 17.49
N TYR A 146 6.74 -22.84 18.19
CA TYR A 146 6.19 -22.30 19.44
C TYR A 146 7.01 -22.84 20.61
N ARG A 147 7.45 -21.96 21.51
CA ARG A 147 7.95 -22.36 22.82
C ARG A 147 6.81 -22.37 23.81
N PHE A 148 6.69 -23.43 24.59
CA PHE A 148 5.70 -23.52 25.67
C PHE A 148 6.38 -23.83 27.01
N PHE A 149 5.78 -23.36 28.10
CA PHE A 149 6.33 -23.53 29.45
C PHE A 149 5.27 -23.46 30.55
N CYS A 150 5.63 -23.94 31.74
CA CYS A 150 4.84 -23.76 32.95
C CYS A 150 5.26 -22.48 33.67
N ALA A 151 4.35 -21.51 33.76
CA ALA A 151 4.59 -20.18 34.34
C ALA A 151 4.59 -20.17 35.89
N ILE A 152 4.32 -21.31 36.53
CA ILE A 152 4.25 -21.40 37.99
C ILE A 152 5.66 -21.27 38.60
N PRO A 153 5.87 -20.36 39.58
CA PRO A 153 7.15 -20.20 40.23
C PRO A 153 7.70 -21.52 40.78
N GLY A 154 8.92 -21.89 40.35
CA GLY A 154 9.59 -23.14 40.73
C GLY A 154 9.40 -24.28 39.72
N HIS A 155 8.55 -24.13 38.70
CA HIS A 155 8.29 -25.15 37.67
C HIS A 155 9.03 -24.86 36.36
N GLY A 156 9.99 -23.93 36.36
CA GLY A 156 10.62 -23.40 35.14
C GLY A 156 11.42 -24.40 34.30
N ALA A 157 11.61 -25.64 34.77
CA ALA A 157 12.16 -26.72 33.96
C ALA A 157 11.11 -27.39 33.06
N MET A 158 9.81 -27.20 33.33
CA MET A 158 8.72 -27.63 32.46
C MET A 158 8.58 -26.68 31.28
N GLN A 159 9.29 -26.98 30.21
CA GLN A 159 9.26 -26.23 28.97
C GLN A 159 9.54 -27.16 27.79
N GLY A 160 9.12 -26.74 26.61
CA GLY A 160 9.36 -27.45 25.36
C GLY A 160 9.12 -26.57 24.16
N GLU A 161 9.35 -27.16 22.99
CA GLU A 161 9.14 -26.54 21.69
C GLU A 161 8.17 -27.40 20.89
N LEU A 162 7.32 -26.74 20.14
CA LEU A 162 6.41 -27.31 19.15
C LEU A 162 6.79 -26.72 17.80
N VAL A 163 7.42 -27.51 16.93
CA VAL A 163 7.75 -27.09 15.57
C VAL A 163 6.51 -27.25 14.70
N VAL A 164 5.94 -26.15 14.26
CA VAL A 164 4.82 -26.13 13.32
C VAL A 164 5.41 -25.99 11.92
N THR A 165 5.30 -27.02 11.10
CA THR A 165 5.73 -26.89 9.71
C THR A 165 4.65 -26.20 8.90
N GLU A 166 5.02 -25.59 7.78
CA GLU A 166 4.02 -25.33 6.72
C GLU A 166 3.29 -26.65 6.49
N GLY A 167 1.97 -26.57 6.34
CA GLY A 167 1.20 -27.74 5.98
C GLY A 167 1.60 -28.16 4.58
N ASP A 168 2.61 -29.02 4.49
CA ASP A 168 2.59 -30.06 3.49
C ASP A 168 1.34 -30.87 3.85
N GLY A 169 0.25 -30.73 3.10
CA GLY A 169 -0.86 -31.66 3.17
C GLY A 169 -0.34 -33.09 3.34
N GLY A 170 -0.51 -33.63 4.55
CA GLY A 170 0.05 -34.87 5.05
C GLY A 170 1.15 -35.56 4.22
N GLY A 171 2.42 -35.31 4.52
CA GLY A 171 3.46 -36.36 4.63
C GLY A 171 3.55 -37.42 3.52
N GLY A 172 3.37 -37.01 2.27
CA GLY A 172 3.72 -37.69 1.02
C GLY A 172 3.96 -36.62 -0.04
N GLU A 173 4.64 -36.92 -1.15
CA GLU A 173 4.42 -36.09 -2.34
C GLU A 173 2.91 -36.14 -2.57
N ASP A 174 2.23 -35.02 -2.38
CA ASP A 174 0.85 -34.92 -2.80
C ASP A 174 0.84 -35.27 -4.29
N THR A 175 0.07 -36.29 -4.61
CA THR A 175 -0.09 -36.82 -5.97
C THR A 175 -1.55 -36.79 -6.38
N THR A 176 -2.40 -36.20 -5.55
CA THR A 176 -3.84 -36.11 -5.76
C THR A 176 -4.12 -34.73 -6.32
N PRO A 177 -4.56 -34.60 -7.57
CA PRO A 177 -4.93 -33.31 -8.10
C PRO A 177 -6.13 -32.70 -7.37
N PRO A 178 -6.25 -31.36 -7.32
CA PRO A 178 -7.43 -30.67 -6.80
C PRO A 178 -8.74 -31.12 -7.45
N GLU A 179 -9.83 -31.01 -6.71
CA GLU A 179 -11.18 -31.04 -7.27
C GLU A 179 -11.63 -29.61 -7.58
N VAL A 180 -12.00 -29.34 -8.84
CA VAL A 180 -12.53 -28.06 -9.28
C VAL A 180 -13.96 -28.20 -9.78
N THR A 181 -14.83 -27.31 -9.35
CA THR A 181 -16.24 -27.27 -9.70
C THR A 181 -16.64 -25.89 -10.22
N ALA A 182 -17.67 -25.87 -11.07
CA ALA A 182 -18.27 -24.64 -11.56
C ALA A 182 -19.73 -24.55 -11.11
N THR A 183 -20.12 -23.36 -10.66
CA THR A 183 -21.53 -22.97 -10.53
C THR A 183 -21.87 -21.95 -11.61
N VAL A 184 -23.03 -22.12 -12.25
CA VAL A 184 -23.48 -21.22 -13.31
C VAL A 184 -24.80 -20.57 -12.88
N GLU A 185 -24.77 -19.26 -12.74
CA GLU A 185 -25.89 -18.43 -12.32
C GLU A 185 -26.37 -17.52 -13.45
N GLY A 186 -27.64 -17.19 -13.46
CA GLY A 186 -28.27 -16.33 -14.47
C GLY A 186 -29.74 -16.70 -14.69
N GLU A 187 -30.49 -15.82 -15.34
CA GLU A 187 -31.90 -16.07 -15.64
C GLU A 187 -32.02 -17.14 -16.72
N GLN A 188 -32.75 -18.23 -16.45
CA GLN A 188 -32.99 -19.30 -17.42
C GLN A 188 -34.39 -19.20 -18.01
N ASN A 189 -34.50 -19.38 -19.32
CA ASN A 189 -35.78 -19.54 -19.99
C ASN A 189 -36.39 -20.94 -19.72
N ALA A 190 -37.59 -21.19 -20.26
CA ALA A 190 -38.29 -22.48 -20.08
C ALA A 190 -37.54 -23.70 -20.65
N ASP A 191 -36.57 -23.48 -21.53
CA ASP A 191 -35.74 -24.52 -22.14
C ASP A 191 -34.42 -24.74 -21.38
N GLY A 192 -34.16 -23.95 -20.31
CA GLY A 192 -32.94 -24.03 -19.49
C GLY A 192 -31.75 -23.22 -20.05
N ASN A 193 -31.95 -22.43 -21.11
CA ASN A 193 -30.91 -21.55 -21.65
C ASN A 193 -30.85 -20.26 -20.85
N TYR A 194 -29.64 -19.75 -20.64
CA TYR A 194 -29.40 -18.48 -19.96
C TYR A 194 -29.77 -17.32 -20.88
N VAL A 195 -30.51 -16.35 -20.34
CA VAL A 195 -31.08 -15.25 -21.11
C VAL A 195 -30.14 -14.07 -21.02
N GLY A 196 -29.51 -13.75 -22.16
CA GLY A 196 -28.58 -12.65 -22.42
C GLY A 196 -27.28 -12.58 -21.60
N SER A 197 -27.22 -13.09 -20.37
CA SER A 197 -25.95 -13.36 -19.69
C SER A 197 -25.99 -14.60 -18.77
N ALA A 198 -24.81 -15.17 -18.53
CA ALA A 198 -24.60 -16.17 -17.49
C ALA A 198 -23.26 -15.91 -16.78
N THR A 199 -23.24 -16.08 -15.46
CA THR A 199 -22.04 -15.94 -14.64
C THR A 199 -21.55 -17.31 -14.20
N VAL A 200 -20.32 -17.67 -14.55
CA VAL A 200 -19.66 -18.90 -14.13
C VAL A 200 -18.69 -18.59 -13.00
N SER A 201 -18.92 -19.19 -11.84
CA SER A 201 -18.04 -19.11 -10.68
C SER A 201 -17.32 -20.44 -10.49
N LEU A 202 -16.00 -20.40 -10.35
CA LEU A 202 -15.17 -21.58 -10.13
C LEU A 202 -14.77 -21.69 -8.65
N THR A 203 -14.78 -22.91 -8.13
CA THR A 203 -14.29 -23.21 -6.79
C THR A 203 -13.45 -24.48 -6.85
N ALA A 204 -12.26 -24.41 -6.30
CA ALA A 204 -11.38 -25.55 -6.19
C ALA A 204 -11.13 -25.87 -4.71
N THR A 205 -11.02 -27.15 -4.41
CA THR A 205 -10.63 -27.67 -3.11
C THR A 205 -9.58 -28.73 -3.33
N ASP A 206 -8.59 -28.76 -2.46
CA ASP A 206 -7.59 -29.81 -2.41
C ASP A 206 -7.42 -30.25 -0.96
N GLU A 207 -7.52 -31.56 -0.69
CA GLU A 207 -7.37 -32.14 0.65
C GLU A 207 -5.90 -32.42 1.01
N GLY A 208 -5.00 -32.27 0.04
CA GLY A 208 -3.56 -32.42 0.19
C GLY A 208 -2.89 -31.06 0.39
N SER A 209 -2.05 -30.68 -0.57
CA SER A 209 -1.18 -29.52 -0.53
C SER A 209 -1.89 -28.16 -0.64
N GLY A 210 -3.20 -28.16 -0.89
CA GLY A 210 -4.00 -26.95 -1.06
C GLY A 210 -3.93 -26.42 -2.48
N VAL A 211 -4.89 -25.58 -2.87
CA VAL A 211 -4.98 -25.05 -4.24
C VAL A 211 -3.99 -23.88 -4.42
N ASP A 212 -3.10 -23.99 -5.39
CA ASP A 212 -2.17 -22.92 -5.80
C ASP A 212 -2.82 -21.97 -6.81
N SER A 213 -3.45 -22.52 -7.84
CA SER A 213 -4.08 -21.73 -8.90
C SER A 213 -5.32 -22.39 -9.49
N VAL A 214 -6.25 -21.57 -9.97
CA VAL A 214 -7.38 -21.99 -10.80
C VAL A 214 -7.25 -21.27 -12.13
N GLU A 215 -7.40 -22.00 -13.23
CA GLU A 215 -7.31 -21.45 -14.58
C GLU A 215 -8.54 -21.85 -15.40
N TYR A 216 -8.91 -21.03 -16.37
CA TYR A 216 -10.03 -21.31 -17.26
C TYR A 216 -9.75 -20.87 -18.70
N ALA A 217 -10.45 -21.49 -19.64
CA ALA A 217 -10.47 -21.12 -21.05
C ALA A 217 -11.92 -21.07 -21.55
N VAL A 218 -12.29 -20.00 -22.24
CA VAL A 218 -13.62 -19.85 -22.85
C VAL A 218 -13.52 -20.21 -24.33
N ASN A 219 -14.40 -21.09 -24.81
CA ASN A 219 -14.52 -21.48 -26.23
C ASN A 219 -13.21 -22.00 -26.86
N GLY A 220 -12.36 -22.64 -26.07
CA GLY A 220 -11.08 -23.19 -26.51
C GLY A 220 -9.97 -22.15 -26.73
N GLU A 221 -10.09 -20.97 -26.13
CA GLU A 221 -9.01 -19.99 -26.02
C GLU A 221 -7.87 -20.48 -25.11
N GLU A 222 -6.83 -19.65 -24.94
CA GLU A 222 -5.73 -19.96 -24.02
C GLU A 222 -6.21 -19.87 -22.56
N PHE A 223 -5.68 -20.75 -21.70
CA PHE A 223 -6.00 -20.72 -20.28
C PHE A 223 -5.50 -19.44 -19.63
N ALA A 224 -6.37 -18.78 -18.88
CA ALA A 224 -6.08 -17.60 -18.07
C ALA A 224 -6.33 -17.88 -16.58
N ALA A 225 -5.64 -17.16 -15.71
CA ALA A 225 -5.86 -17.25 -14.27
C ALA A 225 -7.28 -16.80 -13.89
N TYR A 226 -7.92 -17.54 -13.00
CA TYR A 226 -9.24 -17.23 -12.48
C TYR A 226 -9.13 -16.31 -11.26
N GLU A 227 -9.37 -15.02 -11.47
CA GLU A 227 -9.32 -13.98 -10.43
C GLU A 227 -10.70 -13.46 -10.03
N SER A 228 -11.70 -13.62 -10.90
CA SER A 228 -13.09 -13.18 -10.69
C SER A 228 -14.08 -14.01 -11.53
N PRO A 229 -15.39 -14.03 -11.17
CA PRO A 229 -16.41 -14.78 -11.91
C PRO A 229 -16.47 -14.40 -13.40
N ILE A 230 -16.69 -15.40 -14.25
CA ILE A 230 -16.65 -15.26 -15.71
C ILE A 230 -18.04 -14.91 -16.23
N VAL A 231 -18.19 -13.75 -16.86
CA VAL A 231 -19.47 -13.31 -17.43
C VAL A 231 -19.54 -13.63 -18.93
N LEU A 232 -20.51 -14.48 -19.31
CA LEU A 232 -20.80 -14.86 -20.69
C LEU A 232 -21.99 -14.05 -21.19
N GLY A 233 -21.73 -12.90 -21.83
CA GLY A 233 -22.76 -11.96 -22.29
C GLY A 233 -23.10 -12.04 -23.78
N THR A 234 -22.46 -12.92 -24.54
CA THR A 234 -22.73 -13.05 -25.99
C THR A 234 -23.71 -14.19 -26.26
N PRO A 235 -24.69 -14.03 -27.15
CA PRO A 235 -25.56 -15.13 -27.54
C PRO A 235 -24.79 -16.24 -28.26
N GLY A 236 -25.00 -17.49 -27.84
CA GLY A 236 -24.37 -18.67 -28.42
C GLY A 236 -24.16 -19.77 -27.39
N ASP A 237 -23.67 -20.91 -27.86
CA ASP A 237 -23.15 -21.96 -26.99
C ASP A 237 -21.74 -21.59 -26.56
N HIS A 238 -21.54 -21.49 -25.25
CA HIS A 238 -20.25 -21.27 -24.62
C HIS A 238 -19.77 -22.54 -23.95
N THR A 239 -18.48 -22.81 -24.07
CA THR A 239 -17.81 -23.85 -23.28
C THR A 239 -16.78 -23.18 -22.40
N VAL A 240 -16.87 -23.37 -21.09
CA VAL A 240 -15.84 -22.95 -20.15
C VAL A 240 -15.11 -24.19 -19.69
N ALA A 241 -13.89 -24.37 -20.17
CA ALA A 241 -12.96 -25.37 -19.68
C ALA A 241 -12.21 -24.79 -18.48
N TYR A 242 -12.02 -25.57 -17.43
CA TYR A 242 -11.35 -25.11 -16.22
C TYR A 242 -10.58 -26.24 -15.55
N ARG A 243 -9.49 -25.86 -14.88
CA ARG A 243 -8.63 -26.75 -14.11
C ARG A 243 -8.03 -26.02 -12.93
N ALA A 244 -7.58 -26.75 -11.93
CA ALA A 244 -6.85 -26.20 -10.80
C ALA A 244 -5.52 -26.92 -10.63
N THR A 245 -4.52 -26.21 -10.11
CA THR A 245 -3.21 -26.75 -9.74
C THR A 245 -3.05 -26.61 -8.24
N ASP A 246 -2.58 -27.66 -7.57
CA ASP A 246 -2.22 -27.58 -6.15
C ASP A 246 -0.80 -27.03 -5.94
N VAL A 247 -0.43 -26.79 -4.68
CA VAL A 247 0.91 -26.30 -4.31
C VAL A 247 2.01 -27.34 -4.62
N ALA A 248 1.66 -28.63 -4.70
CA ALA A 248 2.58 -29.70 -5.13
C ALA A 248 2.75 -29.80 -6.66
N GLY A 249 1.99 -29.02 -7.45
CA GLY A 249 2.02 -29.01 -8.91
C GLY A 249 1.17 -30.10 -9.59
N ASN A 250 0.29 -30.81 -8.89
CA ASN A 250 -0.69 -31.67 -9.53
C ASN A 250 -1.82 -30.83 -10.13
N VAL A 251 -2.16 -31.12 -11.38
CA VAL A 251 -3.20 -30.41 -12.12
C VAL A 251 -4.43 -31.30 -12.20
N SER A 252 -5.60 -30.75 -11.84
CA SER A 252 -6.88 -31.43 -11.92
C SER A 252 -7.15 -31.93 -13.34
N GLU A 253 -8.03 -32.94 -13.48
CA GLU A 253 -8.61 -33.18 -14.79
C GLU A 253 -9.30 -31.90 -15.27
N GLU A 254 -9.15 -31.60 -16.57
CA GLU A 254 -9.86 -30.50 -17.21
C GLU A 254 -11.35 -30.82 -17.19
N GLN A 255 -12.11 -29.97 -16.52
CA GLN A 255 -13.56 -30.04 -16.49
C GLN A 255 -14.11 -29.00 -17.46
N GLU A 256 -15.28 -29.28 -18.01
CA GLU A 256 -15.97 -28.33 -18.89
C GLU A 256 -17.41 -28.15 -18.42
N THR A 257 -17.88 -26.92 -18.46
CA THR A 257 -19.31 -26.61 -18.39
C THR A 257 -19.75 -25.93 -19.68
N THR A 258 -20.89 -26.37 -20.20
CA THR A 258 -21.50 -25.78 -21.40
C THR A 258 -22.66 -24.90 -20.99
N VAL A 259 -22.64 -23.66 -21.47
CA VAL A 259 -23.63 -22.64 -21.17
C VAL A 259 -24.20 -22.11 -22.47
N THR A 260 -25.48 -22.35 -22.72
CA THR A 260 -26.17 -21.73 -23.86
C THR A 260 -26.75 -20.40 -23.43
N VAL A 261 -26.21 -19.31 -23.97
CA VAL A 261 -26.76 -17.96 -23.80
C VAL A 261 -27.62 -17.65 -25.02
N VAL A 262 -28.88 -17.30 -24.81
CA VAL A 262 -29.78 -16.86 -25.88
C VAL A 262 -30.00 -15.36 -25.80
N GLU A 263 -30.20 -14.71 -26.95
CA GLU A 263 -30.69 -13.34 -26.94
C GLU A 263 -32.00 -13.28 -26.14
N PRO A 264 -32.15 -12.31 -25.22
CA PRO A 264 -33.42 -12.08 -24.57
C PRO A 264 -34.48 -11.87 -25.65
N SER A 265 -35.51 -12.72 -25.63
CA SER A 265 -36.64 -12.56 -26.55
C SER A 265 -37.54 -11.45 -25.99
N GLY A 266 -37.15 -10.21 -26.26
CA GLY A 266 -37.80 -8.98 -25.80
C GLY A 266 -36.79 -7.83 -25.76
N GLU A 267 -37.26 -6.58 -25.79
CA GLU A 267 -36.45 -5.48 -25.28
C GLU A 267 -36.24 -5.79 -23.79
N ASP A 268 -34.98 -5.99 -23.37
CA ASP A 268 -34.67 -6.09 -21.96
C ASP A 268 -35.12 -4.78 -21.30
N THR A 269 -35.94 -4.91 -20.26
CA THR A 269 -36.50 -3.80 -19.49
C THR A 269 -36.10 -3.87 -18.02
N THR A 270 -35.24 -4.82 -17.66
CA THR A 270 -34.83 -5.06 -16.26
C THR A 270 -33.53 -4.32 -16.02
N PRO A 271 -33.50 -3.35 -15.10
CA PRO A 271 -32.25 -2.66 -14.77
C PRO A 271 -31.22 -3.53 -14.05
N PRO A 272 -29.91 -3.21 -14.17
CA PRO A 272 -28.85 -3.88 -13.43
C PRO A 272 -28.97 -3.65 -11.91
N GLU A 273 -28.39 -4.56 -11.12
CA GLU A 273 -28.16 -4.39 -9.68
C GLU A 273 -26.74 -3.91 -9.43
N VAL A 274 -26.54 -2.94 -8.53
CA VAL A 274 -25.23 -2.36 -8.21
C VAL A 274 -25.03 -2.25 -6.70
N THR A 275 -23.84 -2.58 -6.21
CA THR A 275 -23.49 -2.57 -4.79
C THR A 275 -22.18 -1.83 -4.54
N ALA A 276 -21.97 -1.36 -3.30
CA ALA A 276 -20.77 -0.66 -2.87
C ALA A 276 -20.19 -1.21 -1.56
N THR A 277 -18.86 -1.30 -1.46
CA THR A 277 -18.12 -1.52 -0.22
C THR A 277 -17.29 -0.29 0.13
N VAL A 278 -17.01 -0.08 1.42
CA VAL A 278 -16.13 1.01 1.89
C VAL A 278 -15.11 0.45 2.87
N ASP A 279 -13.84 0.64 2.54
CA ASP A 279 -12.68 0.10 3.25
C ASP A 279 -11.72 1.21 3.72
N GLY A 280 -10.97 0.96 4.78
CA GLY A 280 -10.01 1.90 5.36
C GLY A 280 -9.84 1.72 6.88
N GLU A 281 -8.77 2.28 7.43
CA GLU A 281 -8.54 2.30 8.88
C GLU A 281 -9.66 3.10 9.57
N ARG A 282 -10.20 2.58 10.68
CA ARG A 282 -11.30 3.22 11.41
C ARG A 282 -10.93 3.52 12.84
N ASP A 283 -11.40 4.65 13.35
CA ASP A 283 -11.35 4.98 14.77
C ASP A 283 -12.37 4.18 15.59
N ALA A 284 -12.36 4.39 16.90
CA ALA A 284 -13.28 3.71 17.83
C ALA A 284 -14.76 4.09 17.63
N ASP A 285 -15.04 5.21 16.97
CA ASP A 285 -16.38 5.68 16.64
C ASP A 285 -16.85 5.18 15.25
N GLY A 286 -15.98 4.46 14.53
CA GLY A 286 -16.25 3.90 13.21
C GLY A 286 -16.03 4.88 12.05
N ASN A 287 -15.43 6.06 12.30
CA ASN A 287 -15.03 6.97 11.24
C ASN A 287 -13.72 6.49 10.62
N TYR A 288 -13.56 6.73 9.33
CA TYR A 288 -12.33 6.41 8.62
C TYR A 288 -11.25 7.44 8.95
N VAL A 289 -10.08 6.98 9.36
CA VAL A 289 -8.97 7.86 9.74
C VAL A 289 -8.15 8.11 8.48
N THR A 290 -7.91 9.39 8.17
CA THR A 290 -7.17 9.87 6.98
C THR A 290 -7.82 9.59 5.62
N MET A 291 -8.45 8.43 5.40
CA MET A 291 -9.06 8.09 4.12
C MET A 291 -10.05 6.91 4.20
N ALA A 292 -10.96 6.87 3.23
CA ALA A 292 -11.81 5.71 2.93
C ALA A 292 -11.75 5.38 1.42
N THR A 293 -11.89 4.11 1.07
CA THR A 293 -11.88 3.61 -0.31
C THR A 293 -13.23 2.98 -0.63
N VAL A 294 -13.90 3.44 -1.69
CA VAL A 294 -15.19 2.91 -2.14
C VAL A 294 -15.01 2.05 -3.38
N SER A 295 -15.46 0.81 -3.32
CA SER A 295 -15.45 -0.13 -4.46
C SER A 295 -16.88 -0.45 -4.91
N LEU A 296 -17.12 -0.46 -6.22
CA LEU A 296 -18.45 -0.69 -6.81
C LEU A 296 -18.46 -1.95 -7.68
N THR A 297 -19.54 -2.71 -7.61
CA THR A 297 -19.77 -3.88 -8.48
C THR A 297 -21.21 -3.91 -8.98
N ALA A 298 -21.45 -4.44 -10.18
CA ALA A 298 -22.78 -4.55 -10.74
C ALA A 298 -22.99 -5.88 -11.48
N THR A 299 -24.24 -6.34 -11.49
CA THR A 299 -24.70 -7.55 -12.19
C THR A 299 -25.99 -7.24 -12.95
N ASP A 300 -26.18 -7.92 -14.09
CA ASP A 300 -27.41 -7.84 -14.87
C ASP A 300 -27.69 -9.20 -15.52
N THR A 301 -28.90 -9.72 -15.32
CA THR A 301 -29.32 -11.03 -15.81
C THR A 301 -30.04 -10.96 -17.16
N GLY A 302 -30.23 -9.77 -17.72
CA GLY A 302 -30.91 -9.53 -18.99
C GLY A 302 -29.91 -9.33 -20.11
N SER A 303 -29.47 -8.11 -20.34
CA SER A 303 -28.55 -7.72 -21.41
C SER A 303 -27.08 -7.60 -20.98
N GLY A 304 -26.79 -7.80 -19.70
CA GLY A 304 -25.45 -7.65 -19.13
C GLY A 304 -25.10 -6.18 -18.89
N VAL A 305 -24.13 -5.93 -17.99
CA VAL A 305 -23.75 -4.56 -17.59
C VAL A 305 -22.93 -3.89 -18.70
N ALA A 306 -23.35 -2.70 -19.13
CA ALA A 306 -22.61 -1.85 -20.06
C ALA A 306 -21.61 -0.92 -19.35
N GLY A 307 -21.91 -0.51 -18.11
CA GLY A 307 -21.00 0.29 -17.30
C GLY A 307 -21.55 0.68 -15.94
N ILE A 308 -20.65 1.07 -15.05
CA ILE A 308 -20.96 1.64 -13.73
C ILE A 308 -20.53 3.10 -13.75
N GLU A 309 -21.31 3.96 -13.10
CA GLU A 309 -20.98 5.38 -12.92
C GLU A 309 -21.25 5.80 -11.47
N TYR A 310 -20.47 6.77 -10.99
CA TYR A 310 -20.55 7.27 -9.62
C TYR A 310 -20.42 8.79 -9.55
N ALA A 311 -20.90 9.39 -8.47
CA ALA A 311 -20.71 10.79 -8.14
C ALA A 311 -20.42 10.95 -6.64
N THR A 312 -19.47 11.83 -6.30
CA THR A 312 -19.16 12.22 -4.93
C THR A 312 -19.93 13.50 -4.59
N GLY A 313 -20.57 13.56 -3.41
CA GLY A 313 -21.23 14.79 -2.94
C GLY A 313 -22.45 15.26 -3.76
N GLY A 314 -23.04 14.38 -4.59
CA GLY A 314 -24.19 14.71 -5.43
C GLY A 314 -23.86 15.49 -6.71
N GLU A 315 -22.61 15.40 -7.18
CA GLU A 315 -22.13 16.00 -8.43
C GLU A 315 -22.52 15.20 -9.70
N GLU A 316 -21.87 15.50 -10.83
CA GLU A 316 -22.05 14.77 -12.10
C GLU A 316 -21.52 13.33 -12.00
N PHE A 317 -22.20 12.39 -12.65
CA PHE A 317 -21.78 10.99 -12.67
C PHE A 317 -20.59 10.80 -13.62
N LEU A 318 -19.53 10.16 -13.11
CA LEU A 318 -18.31 9.78 -13.82
C LEU A 318 -18.28 8.27 -14.04
N PRO A 319 -17.68 7.78 -15.13
CA PRO A 319 -17.48 6.35 -15.32
C PRO A 319 -16.61 5.78 -14.19
N TYR A 320 -17.02 4.65 -13.64
CA TYR A 320 -16.27 3.93 -12.63
C TYR A 320 -15.32 2.93 -13.30
N THR A 321 -14.02 3.21 -13.24
CA THR A 321 -12.96 2.33 -13.78
C THR A 321 -12.01 1.81 -12.71
N GLU A 322 -11.94 2.48 -11.56
CA GLU A 322 -11.07 2.14 -10.42
C GLU A 322 -11.74 2.53 -9.09
N PRO A 323 -11.34 1.95 -7.94
CA PRO A 323 -11.87 2.33 -6.62
C PRO A 323 -11.75 3.82 -6.31
N VAL A 324 -12.79 4.38 -5.68
CA VAL A 324 -12.87 5.81 -5.34
C VAL A 324 -12.26 6.05 -3.97
N MET A 325 -11.09 6.67 -3.92
CA MET A 325 -10.43 7.05 -2.67
C MET A 325 -10.86 8.43 -2.21
N VAL A 326 -11.28 8.55 -0.95
CA VAL A 326 -11.75 9.80 -0.34
C VAL A 326 -10.90 10.11 0.89
N HIS A 327 -10.03 11.11 0.73
CA HIS A 327 -9.07 11.57 1.76
C HIS A 327 -9.56 12.82 2.50
N SER A 328 -10.57 13.49 1.96
CA SER A 328 -11.14 14.70 2.55
C SER A 328 -11.76 14.39 3.90
N VAL A 329 -11.52 15.22 4.91
CA VAL A 329 -12.15 15.08 6.23
C VAL A 329 -13.58 15.60 6.18
N GLY A 330 -14.50 14.93 6.88
CA GLY A 330 -15.92 15.22 6.91
C GLY A 330 -16.78 14.03 6.53
N GLU A 331 -18.09 14.24 6.51
CA GLU A 331 -19.05 13.27 5.99
C GLU A 331 -19.07 13.33 4.46
N HIS A 332 -18.99 12.16 3.84
CA HIS A 332 -18.99 11.97 2.39
C HIS A 332 -20.11 11.05 1.99
N THR A 333 -20.68 11.31 0.82
CA THR A 333 -21.64 10.41 0.19
C THR A 333 -21.19 10.15 -1.23
N VAL A 334 -21.07 8.86 -1.58
CA VAL A 334 -20.87 8.41 -2.95
C VAL A 334 -22.20 7.83 -3.44
N THR A 335 -22.76 8.44 -4.48
CA THR A 335 -23.92 7.92 -5.20
C THR A 335 -23.46 7.17 -6.44
N TYR A 336 -24.11 6.07 -6.78
CA TYR A 336 -23.69 5.21 -7.88
C TYR A 336 -24.89 4.60 -8.61
N ARG A 337 -24.71 4.28 -9.89
CA ARG A 337 -25.68 3.52 -10.69
C ARG A 337 -24.96 2.70 -11.75
N ALA A 338 -25.63 1.70 -12.29
CA ALA A 338 -25.15 0.93 -13.43
C ALA A 338 -26.14 1.05 -14.60
N THR A 339 -25.66 0.87 -15.83
CA THR A 339 -26.50 0.77 -17.04
C THR A 339 -26.17 -0.53 -17.75
N ASP A 340 -27.18 -1.21 -18.29
CA ASP A 340 -27.03 -2.45 -19.06
C ASP A 340 -26.85 -2.19 -20.57
N ASN A 341 -26.62 -3.24 -21.37
CA ASN A 341 -26.45 -3.12 -22.82
C ASN A 341 -27.76 -2.81 -23.58
N ALA A 342 -28.92 -2.96 -22.94
CA ALA A 342 -30.21 -2.56 -23.49
C ALA A 342 -30.57 -1.08 -23.17
N GLY A 343 -29.78 -0.42 -22.33
CA GLY A 343 -29.95 0.96 -21.90
C GLY A 343 -30.84 1.16 -20.67
N ASN A 344 -31.16 0.10 -19.92
CA ASN A 344 -31.81 0.25 -18.61
C ASN A 344 -30.76 0.64 -17.56
N SER A 345 -31.12 1.59 -16.69
CA SER A 345 -30.25 2.05 -15.60
C SER A 345 -30.81 1.63 -14.25
N SER A 346 -29.94 1.15 -13.36
CA SER A 346 -30.28 0.79 -11.98
C SER A 346 -30.89 1.98 -11.23
N GLU A 347 -31.59 1.70 -10.13
CA GLU A 347 -31.82 2.76 -9.14
C GLU A 347 -30.46 3.31 -8.66
N THR A 348 -30.43 4.60 -8.34
CA THR A 348 -29.22 5.23 -7.78
C THR A 348 -29.04 4.78 -6.34
N GLY A 349 -27.99 3.99 -6.10
CA GLY A 349 -27.52 3.64 -4.77
C GLY A 349 -26.70 4.78 -4.14
N SER A 350 -26.51 4.71 -2.83
CA SER A 350 -25.64 5.65 -2.11
C SER A 350 -24.99 5.00 -0.91
N VAL A 351 -23.73 5.33 -0.64
CA VAL A 351 -23.05 5.00 0.61
C VAL A 351 -22.52 6.28 1.26
N THR A 352 -22.73 6.39 2.58
CA THR A 352 -22.28 7.54 3.38
C THR A 352 -21.27 7.07 4.42
N PHE A 353 -20.19 7.82 4.58
CA PHE A 353 -19.15 7.56 5.55
C PHE A 353 -18.49 8.87 6.00
N THR A 354 -17.83 8.85 7.15
CA THR A 354 -17.10 10.01 7.67
C THR A 354 -15.61 9.72 7.65
N VAL A 355 -14.82 10.64 7.11
CA VAL A 355 -13.37 10.63 7.23
C VAL A 355 -12.96 11.67 8.28
N VAL A 356 -12.08 11.32 9.21
CA VAL A 356 -11.56 12.22 10.24
C VAL A 356 -10.08 12.43 10.07
N GLU A 357 -9.59 13.60 10.48
CA GLU A 357 -8.16 13.80 10.64
C GLU A 357 -7.67 12.85 11.72
N GLN A 358 -6.44 12.38 11.59
CA GLN A 358 -5.77 11.77 12.71
C GLN A 358 -5.59 12.85 13.79
N ASP A 359 -6.37 12.77 14.88
CA ASP A 359 -6.41 13.82 15.90
C ASP A 359 -5.03 13.95 16.59
N GLN A 360 -4.29 15.00 16.24
CA GLN A 360 -3.02 15.35 16.88
C GLN A 360 -3.22 16.26 18.11
N GLY A 361 -4.46 16.66 18.45
CA GLY A 361 -4.79 17.43 19.66
C GLY A 361 -4.16 18.84 19.78
N PRO A 362 -4.85 19.81 20.43
CA PRO A 362 -4.27 21.12 20.70
C PRO A 362 -3.21 21.02 21.80
N GLY A 363 -1.94 21.12 21.41
CA GLY A 363 -0.78 20.98 22.30
C GLY A 363 0.17 19.85 21.94
N ALA A 364 0.07 19.30 20.72
CA ALA A 364 1.04 18.35 20.17
C ALA A 364 2.49 18.82 20.44
N PRO A 365 3.39 17.91 20.90
CA PRO A 365 4.82 18.14 20.81
C PRO A 365 5.20 18.60 19.39
N PRO A 366 6.34 19.29 19.19
CA PRO A 366 6.81 19.56 17.83
C PRO A 366 6.78 18.25 17.03
N PRO A 367 6.45 18.31 15.73
CA PRO A 367 6.44 17.12 14.90
C PRO A 367 7.75 16.35 15.13
N PRO A 368 7.67 15.02 15.26
CA PRO A 368 8.85 14.22 15.48
C PRO A 368 9.91 14.55 14.43
N ASP A 369 11.18 14.45 14.84
CA ASP A 369 12.33 14.70 13.96
C ASP A 369 12.45 13.54 12.96
N CYS A 370 11.49 13.50 12.04
CA CYS A 370 11.43 12.56 10.94
C CYS A 370 12.27 13.13 9.79
N PRO A 371 13.17 12.33 9.19
CA PRO A 371 14.13 12.79 8.18
C PRO A 371 13.49 13.50 6.98
N GLU A 372 12.27 13.10 6.61
CA GLU A 372 11.41 13.65 5.58
C GLU A 372 9.95 13.56 5.98
N SER A 373 9.07 14.28 5.30
CA SER A 373 7.62 14.11 5.44
C SER A 373 7.09 13.35 4.23
N ASP A 374 6.41 12.23 4.48
CA ASP A 374 5.83 11.39 3.45
C ASP A 374 4.50 10.81 3.93
N ASP A 375 3.41 11.37 3.38
CA ASP A 375 2.04 11.01 3.76
C ASP A 375 1.41 10.05 2.73
N ARG A 376 2.21 9.46 1.83
CA ARG A 376 1.71 8.45 0.87
C ARG A 376 1.13 7.25 1.64
N PRO A 377 0.04 6.64 1.16
CA PRO A 377 -0.66 5.57 1.90
C PRO A 377 0.12 4.25 1.92
N LEU A 378 0.95 4.02 0.89
CA LEU A 378 1.78 2.82 0.74
C LEU A 378 3.25 3.18 0.82
N VAL A 379 4.04 2.22 1.30
CA VAL A 379 5.49 2.34 1.33
C VAL A 379 6.01 2.28 -0.10
N VAL A 380 6.85 3.24 -0.46
CA VAL A 380 7.46 3.33 -1.79
C VAL A 380 8.94 3.59 -1.58
N VAL A 381 9.77 2.75 -2.20
CA VAL A 381 11.22 2.82 -2.07
C VAL A 381 11.82 3.34 -3.37
N GLY A 382 12.11 4.65 -3.40
CA GLY A 382 12.47 5.36 -4.62
C GLY A 382 11.28 5.43 -5.58
N ASP A 383 11.34 4.60 -6.61
CA ASP A 383 10.29 4.46 -7.64
C ASP A 383 9.54 3.12 -7.53
N GLU A 384 9.90 2.28 -6.56
CA GLU A 384 9.37 0.94 -6.37
C GLU A 384 8.19 0.96 -5.40
N TRP A 385 6.99 0.72 -5.91
CA TRP A 385 5.80 0.57 -5.09
C TRP A 385 5.78 -0.75 -4.33
N THR A 386 5.23 -0.72 -3.12
CA THR A 386 4.91 -1.90 -2.32
C THR A 386 3.43 -1.90 -1.95
N ASN A 387 2.91 -3.04 -1.52
CA ASN A 387 1.57 -3.17 -0.95
C ASN A 387 1.58 -2.98 0.58
N VAL A 388 2.69 -2.48 1.14
CA VAL A 388 2.84 -2.30 2.59
C VAL A 388 2.25 -0.96 2.99
N PRO A 389 1.30 -0.90 3.94
CA PRO A 389 0.78 0.36 4.45
C PRO A 389 1.88 1.21 5.09
N ASN A 390 1.91 2.50 4.77
CA ASN A 390 2.90 3.45 5.29
C ASN A 390 2.56 3.93 6.71
N ARG A 391 2.53 3.00 7.66
CA ARG A 391 2.08 3.23 9.05
C ARG A 391 3.03 4.15 9.81
N THR A 392 2.49 4.86 10.78
CA THR A 392 3.27 5.67 11.72
C THR A 392 3.84 4.81 12.84
N ASP A 393 5.13 4.94 13.11
CA ASP A 393 5.79 4.29 14.24
C ASP A 393 5.47 4.97 15.58
N ARG A 394 5.93 4.36 16.70
CA ARG A 394 5.73 4.92 18.05
C ARG A 394 6.37 6.29 18.30
N HIS A 395 7.28 6.70 17.41
CA HIS A 395 7.96 7.98 17.46
C HIS A 395 7.26 9.02 16.58
N GLY A 396 6.20 8.62 15.86
CA GLY A 396 5.38 9.49 15.03
C GLY A 396 5.91 9.69 13.61
N CYS A 397 6.87 8.87 13.14
CA CYS A 397 7.33 8.89 11.75
C CYS A 397 6.69 7.76 10.93
N THR A 398 6.36 8.00 9.67
CA THR A 398 5.86 6.94 8.78
C THR A 398 6.98 5.96 8.39
N VAL A 399 6.60 4.80 7.85
CA VAL A 399 7.57 3.80 7.43
C VAL A 399 8.54 4.37 6.38
N ASN A 400 8.03 5.06 5.35
CA ASN A 400 8.85 5.71 4.31
C ASN A 400 9.87 6.68 4.91
N GLU A 401 9.46 7.49 5.88
CA GLU A 401 10.34 8.47 6.52
C GLU A 401 11.51 7.83 7.28
N ARG A 402 11.37 6.56 7.67
CA ARG A 402 12.45 5.77 8.29
C ARG A 402 13.28 5.01 7.28
N ILE A 403 12.70 4.64 6.14
CA ILE A 403 13.45 4.02 5.03
C ILE A 403 14.53 4.99 4.53
N GLU A 404 14.28 6.31 4.59
CA GLU A 404 15.23 7.34 4.17
C GLU A 404 15.66 7.14 2.71
N ASP A 405 14.69 6.89 1.84
CA ASP A 405 14.90 6.62 0.41
C ASP A 405 15.33 7.89 -0.36
N GLU A 406 15.15 9.06 0.26
CA GLU A 406 15.61 10.34 -0.26
C GLU A 406 16.99 10.77 0.28
N ALA A 407 17.56 10.06 1.25
CA ALA A 407 18.86 10.38 1.83
C ALA A 407 20.03 10.02 0.88
N PRO A 408 21.22 10.62 1.08
CA PRO A 408 22.41 10.20 0.36
C PRO A 408 22.94 8.85 0.86
N TRP A 409 23.22 7.94 -0.07
CA TRP A 409 23.71 6.59 0.21
C TRP A 409 25.02 6.30 -0.52
N SER A 410 26.02 5.82 0.22
CA SER A 410 27.37 5.56 -0.35
C SER A 410 27.39 4.45 -1.41
N SER A 411 26.42 3.53 -1.35
CA SER A 411 26.18 2.43 -2.27
C SER A 411 24.77 1.87 -2.08
N ASN A 412 24.22 1.21 -3.09
CA ASN A 412 22.94 0.49 -2.96
C ASN A 412 23.01 -0.57 -1.84
N GLY A 413 24.12 -1.30 -1.73
CA GLY A 413 24.33 -2.23 -0.62
C GLY A 413 24.31 -1.58 0.78
N SER A 414 24.75 -0.33 0.94
CA SER A 414 24.63 0.39 2.21
C SER A 414 23.19 0.82 2.51
N PHE A 415 22.43 1.20 1.48
CA PHE A 415 21.02 1.51 1.61
C PHE A 415 20.22 0.26 2.02
N GLN A 416 20.38 -0.85 1.31
CA GLN A 416 19.73 -2.12 1.66
C GLN A 416 20.05 -2.57 3.10
N ASN A 417 21.28 -2.32 3.59
CA ASN A 417 21.64 -2.64 4.97
C ASN A 417 20.91 -1.77 6.00
N HIS A 418 20.70 -0.48 5.69
CA HIS A 418 19.88 0.40 6.51
C HIS A 418 18.41 -0.04 6.48
N VAL A 419 17.84 -0.28 5.29
CA VAL A 419 16.47 -0.77 5.14
C VAL A 419 16.26 -2.03 5.96
N ARG A 420 17.15 -3.02 5.84
CA ARG A 420 17.13 -4.24 6.68
C ARG A 420 17.11 -3.92 8.18
N HIS A 421 17.98 -3.01 8.63
CA HIS A 421 18.07 -2.62 10.04
C HIS A 421 16.77 -1.96 10.54
N VAL A 422 16.25 -0.99 9.78
CA VAL A 422 15.02 -0.25 10.11
C VAL A 422 13.81 -1.17 10.09
N THR A 423 13.62 -1.97 9.04
CA THR A 423 12.48 -2.88 8.95
C THR A 423 12.53 -3.95 10.05
N THR A 424 13.73 -4.38 10.48
CA THR A 424 13.87 -5.28 11.65
C THR A 424 13.37 -4.61 12.92
N ALA A 425 13.80 -3.36 13.17
CA ALA A 425 13.34 -2.61 14.35
C ALA A 425 11.81 -2.34 14.30
N MET A 426 11.25 -2.12 13.12
CA MET A 426 9.80 -1.92 12.95
C MET A 426 8.99 -3.20 13.14
N ILE A 427 9.53 -4.37 12.80
CA ILE A 427 8.93 -5.66 13.17
C ILE A 427 8.90 -5.79 14.69
N ASP A 428 10.02 -5.50 15.37
CA ASP A 428 10.11 -5.56 16.83
C ASP A 428 9.12 -4.60 17.52
N ASP A 429 8.87 -3.44 16.91
CA ASP A 429 7.92 -2.43 17.38
C ASP A 429 6.47 -2.68 16.89
N GLY A 430 6.22 -3.71 16.07
CA GLY A 430 4.89 -4.08 15.55
C GLY A 430 4.29 -3.13 14.50
N VAL A 431 5.12 -2.27 13.90
CA VAL A 431 4.68 -1.28 12.90
C VAL A 431 4.40 -1.97 11.56
N ILE A 432 5.28 -2.89 11.15
CA ILE A 432 5.13 -3.74 9.96
C ILE A 432 5.31 -5.21 10.35
N ASP A 433 4.78 -6.13 9.54
CA ASP A 433 5.05 -7.56 9.69
C ASP A 433 6.28 -8.00 8.87
N ARG A 434 6.67 -9.28 9.00
CA ARG A 434 7.84 -9.82 8.28
C ARG A 434 7.66 -9.80 6.76
N ARG A 435 6.45 -10.08 6.26
CA ARG A 435 6.15 -10.06 4.83
C ARG A 435 6.31 -8.64 4.27
N GLY A 436 5.80 -7.64 4.98
CA GLY A 436 5.99 -6.24 4.64
C GLY A 436 7.46 -5.84 4.66
N ALA A 437 8.21 -6.27 5.67
CA ALA A 437 9.66 -6.03 5.70
C ALA A 437 10.39 -6.66 4.50
N GLU A 438 10.04 -7.88 4.10
CA GLU A 438 10.60 -8.56 2.92
C GLU A 438 10.24 -7.83 1.62
N GLU A 439 9.00 -7.37 1.48
CA GLU A 439 8.54 -6.60 0.31
C GLU A 439 9.29 -5.26 0.19
N ILE A 440 9.45 -4.54 1.31
CA ILE A 440 10.22 -3.29 1.37
C ILE A 440 11.70 -3.54 1.04
N GLN A 441 12.28 -4.61 1.58
CA GLN A 441 13.68 -4.96 1.27
C GLN A 441 13.87 -5.37 -0.19
N ALA A 442 12.91 -6.09 -0.78
CA ALA A 442 12.93 -6.44 -2.20
C ALA A 442 12.77 -5.20 -3.09
N ALA A 443 11.92 -4.25 -2.70
CA ALA A 443 11.82 -2.94 -3.36
C ALA A 443 13.14 -2.16 -3.25
N ALA A 444 13.78 -2.14 -2.08
CA ALA A 444 15.09 -1.52 -1.91
C ALA A 444 16.19 -2.17 -2.78
N GLU A 445 16.13 -3.48 -3.00
CA GLU A 445 17.05 -4.20 -3.88
C GLU A 445 16.85 -3.85 -5.37
N ARG A 446 15.60 -3.66 -5.81
CA ARG A 446 15.29 -3.24 -7.20
C ARG A 446 15.52 -1.75 -7.42
N SER A 447 15.41 -0.94 -6.38
CA SER A 447 15.59 0.51 -6.47
C SER A 447 17.00 0.88 -6.93
N SER A 448 17.12 1.97 -7.67
CA SER A 448 18.41 2.52 -8.09
C SER A 448 19.13 3.31 -6.98
N ILE A 449 18.58 3.36 -5.76
CA ILE A 449 19.11 4.18 -4.67
C ILE A 449 20.50 3.71 -4.27
N GLY A 450 21.46 4.64 -4.22
CA GLY A 450 22.85 4.36 -3.91
C GLY A 450 23.67 3.77 -5.08
N ASP A 451 23.07 3.52 -6.24
CA ASP A 451 23.80 3.12 -7.44
C ASP A 451 24.71 4.26 -7.95
N PRO A 452 25.75 3.95 -8.75
CA PRO A 452 26.53 4.99 -9.41
C PRO A 452 25.62 5.94 -10.21
N GLY A 453 25.62 7.22 -9.88
CA GLY A 453 24.72 8.23 -10.47
C GLY A 453 23.55 8.62 -9.55
N ASN A 454 23.17 7.78 -8.59
CA ASN A 454 22.03 8.00 -7.71
C ASN A 454 22.42 7.88 -6.21
N ARG A 455 23.52 8.54 -5.81
CA ARG A 455 24.06 8.48 -4.43
C ARG A 455 23.73 9.67 -3.56
N ASP A 456 23.44 10.81 -4.18
CA ASP A 456 23.37 12.08 -3.45
C ASP A 456 21.97 12.36 -2.87
N GLY A 457 20.96 11.57 -3.25
CA GLY A 457 19.59 11.72 -2.77
C GLY A 457 18.95 13.03 -3.18
N TYR A 458 17.94 13.46 -2.43
CA TYR A 458 17.29 14.75 -2.63
C TYR A 458 18.05 15.89 -1.95
N GLN A 459 18.18 16.99 -2.67
CA GLN A 459 18.69 18.24 -2.17
C GLN A 459 17.52 19.09 -1.66
N ARG A 460 17.48 19.33 -0.34
CA ARG A 460 16.52 20.26 0.26
C ARG A 460 16.88 21.70 -0.11
N ILE A 461 16.10 22.29 -1.01
CA ILE A 461 16.29 23.66 -1.49
C ILE A 461 15.49 24.67 -0.66
N PHE A 462 14.51 24.21 0.11
CA PHE A 462 13.85 24.97 1.16
C PHE A 462 13.65 24.07 2.39
N THR A 463 14.17 24.49 3.54
CA THR A 463 14.14 23.72 4.81
C THR A 463 13.25 24.35 5.86
N GLY A 464 12.38 25.28 5.47
CA GLY A 464 11.51 26.01 6.39
C GLY A 464 12.22 27.03 7.27
N THR A 465 13.43 27.42 6.90
CA THR A 465 14.22 28.41 7.64
C THR A 465 14.41 29.69 6.82
N ALA A 466 14.54 30.83 7.50
CA ALA A 466 14.86 32.10 6.85
C ALA A 466 16.14 32.00 6.00
N GLN A 467 17.17 31.28 6.50
CA GLN A 467 18.41 31.03 5.76
C GLN A 467 18.16 30.28 4.45
N SER A 468 17.26 29.28 4.45
CA SER A 468 16.90 28.58 3.23
C SER A 468 16.08 29.44 2.28
N LEU A 469 15.19 30.30 2.80
CA LEU A 469 14.40 31.23 1.99
C LEU A 469 15.25 32.33 1.34
N ASP A 470 16.29 32.80 2.02
CA ASP A 470 17.23 33.82 1.50
C ASP A 470 17.97 33.37 0.23
N ARG A 471 17.98 32.05 -0.06
CA ARG A 471 18.53 31.49 -1.30
C ARG A 471 17.60 31.68 -2.49
N TRP A 472 16.31 31.92 -2.26
CA TRP A 472 15.30 32.15 -3.29
C TRP A 472 15.21 33.63 -3.64
N SER A 473 14.68 33.93 -4.83
CA SER A 473 14.50 35.30 -5.30
C SER A 473 13.08 35.50 -5.81
N HIS A 474 12.48 36.66 -5.52
CA HIS A 474 11.14 37.01 -5.97
C HIS A 474 11.19 38.03 -7.10
N VAL A 475 10.37 37.83 -8.13
CA VAL A 475 10.18 38.76 -9.25
C VAL A 475 8.69 38.98 -9.55
N GLY A 476 8.36 40.12 -10.16
CA GLY A 476 6.97 40.49 -10.44
C GLY A 476 6.25 41.09 -9.22
N GLY A 477 4.92 41.00 -9.22
CA GLY A 477 4.06 41.36 -8.09
C GLY A 477 3.96 40.25 -7.04
N GLY A 478 3.12 40.44 -6.03
CA GLY A 478 3.00 39.47 -4.94
C GLY A 478 4.23 39.38 -4.05
N ALA A 479 4.20 38.46 -3.09
CA ALA A 479 5.32 38.10 -2.23
C ALA A 479 5.06 36.75 -1.55
N PHE A 480 6.11 36.12 -1.00
CA PHE A 480 5.99 35.02 -0.05
C PHE A 480 6.54 35.43 1.32
N GLY A 481 5.90 34.98 2.39
CA GLY A 481 6.36 35.15 3.77
C GLY A 481 6.63 33.80 4.43
N LEU A 482 7.65 33.72 5.29
CA LEU A 482 7.94 32.55 6.12
C LEU A 482 7.04 32.54 7.36
N ASN A 483 6.46 31.38 7.66
CA ASN A 483 5.61 31.17 8.83
C ASN A 483 6.37 30.48 9.97
N ASP A 484 5.78 30.53 11.17
CA ASP A 484 6.34 29.90 12.37
C ASP A 484 6.43 28.35 12.27
N ASP A 485 5.58 27.73 11.44
CA ASP A 485 5.59 26.29 11.17
C ASP A 485 6.58 25.87 10.07
N GLY A 486 7.39 26.82 9.58
CA GLY A 486 8.38 26.59 8.52
C GLY A 486 7.81 26.53 7.10
N SER A 487 6.50 26.71 6.90
CA SER A 487 5.95 26.89 5.55
C SER A 487 6.19 28.31 5.02
N ILE A 488 6.06 28.51 3.71
CA ILE A 488 5.97 29.82 3.08
C ILE A 488 4.59 30.03 2.48
N THR A 489 3.99 31.20 2.70
CA THR A 489 2.65 31.54 2.19
C THR A 489 2.69 32.74 1.26
N SER A 490 1.97 32.67 0.15
CA SER A 490 1.80 33.82 -0.74
C SER A 490 1.02 34.95 -0.05
N SER A 491 1.36 36.20 -0.38
CA SER A 491 0.80 37.36 0.31
C SER A 491 -0.67 37.61 -0.04
N ASP A 492 -1.49 37.78 0.98
CA ASP A 492 -2.89 38.24 0.90
C ASP A 492 -3.03 39.78 0.79
N THR A 493 -1.91 40.52 0.79
CA THR A 493 -1.88 41.99 0.90
C THR A 493 -1.03 42.65 -0.18
N VAL A 494 -0.01 41.96 -0.71
CA VAL A 494 0.81 42.45 -1.82
C VAL A 494 0.19 41.99 -3.15
N ALA A 495 -0.32 42.94 -3.92
CA ALA A 495 -1.00 42.64 -5.18
C ALA A 495 -0.05 42.32 -6.33
N GLY A 496 -0.59 41.60 -7.32
CA GLY A 496 0.05 41.33 -8.61
C GLY A 496 0.55 39.90 -8.73
N MET A 497 0.71 39.47 -9.98
CA MET A 497 1.28 38.17 -10.31
C MET A 497 2.80 38.22 -10.25
N GLY A 498 3.43 37.19 -9.70
CA GLY A 498 4.88 37.08 -9.60
C GLY A 498 5.36 35.65 -9.41
N MET A 499 6.67 35.53 -9.21
CA MET A 499 7.37 34.26 -9.18
C MET A 499 8.44 34.28 -8.09
N LEU A 500 8.33 33.37 -7.12
CA LEU A 500 9.42 33.02 -6.23
C LEU A 500 10.23 31.89 -6.87
N TRP A 501 11.42 32.17 -7.36
CA TRP A 501 12.23 31.21 -8.09
C TRP A 501 13.55 30.91 -7.38
N PHE A 502 14.13 29.75 -7.68
CA PHE A 502 15.39 29.30 -7.10
C PHE A 502 16.57 29.61 -8.06
N PRO A 503 17.40 30.63 -7.78
CA PRO A 503 18.36 31.17 -8.73
C PRO A 503 19.73 30.48 -8.77
N GLU A 504 20.02 29.55 -7.85
CA GLU A 504 21.38 29.02 -7.67
C GLU A 504 21.87 28.21 -8.87
N GLN A 505 20.99 27.42 -9.49
CA GLN A 505 21.32 26.61 -10.66
C GLN A 505 20.07 26.22 -11.47
N PRO A 506 20.20 26.02 -12.79
CA PRO A 506 19.21 25.30 -13.59
C PRO A 506 19.35 23.78 -13.39
N TYR A 507 18.29 23.04 -13.67
CA TYR A 507 18.20 21.58 -13.62
C TYR A 507 17.80 21.04 -15.00
N ASP A 508 18.42 19.94 -15.42
CA ASP A 508 18.09 19.18 -16.62
C ASP A 508 17.04 18.12 -16.34
N ASP A 509 17.46 16.88 -16.07
CA ASP A 509 16.59 15.80 -15.63
C ASP A 509 16.52 15.83 -14.10
N PHE A 510 15.32 15.85 -13.56
CA PHE A 510 15.12 15.93 -12.12
C PHE A 510 13.77 15.39 -11.64
N VAL A 511 13.71 15.09 -10.36
CA VAL A 511 12.47 14.94 -9.59
C VAL A 511 12.37 16.08 -8.59
N LEU A 512 11.30 16.87 -8.66
CA LEU A 512 10.97 17.93 -7.72
C LEU A 512 9.81 17.46 -6.84
N ARG A 513 10.03 17.46 -5.51
CA ARG A 513 9.01 17.16 -4.50
C ARG A 513 8.75 18.38 -3.63
N MET A 514 7.49 18.58 -3.28
CA MET A 514 7.05 19.59 -2.31
C MET A 514 5.68 19.26 -1.76
N LYS A 515 5.28 19.95 -0.68
CA LYS A 515 3.89 20.01 -0.25
C LYS A 515 3.30 21.38 -0.50
N TRP A 516 2.02 21.43 -0.86
CA TRP A 516 1.25 22.67 -0.96
C TRP A 516 -0.10 22.58 -0.23
N ARG A 517 -0.62 23.73 0.21
CA ARG A 517 -1.93 23.84 0.87
C ARG A 517 -2.65 25.10 0.41
N ASP A 518 -3.90 24.94 0.00
CA ASP A 518 -4.77 26.06 -0.36
C ASP A 518 -5.28 26.77 0.90
N ASP A 519 -4.78 27.98 1.12
CA ASP A 519 -5.11 28.88 2.24
C ASP A 519 -5.95 30.09 1.79
N ALA A 520 -6.48 30.09 0.55
CA ALA A 520 -7.25 31.20 0.03
C ALA A 520 -8.50 31.48 0.89
N PRO A 521 -8.81 32.76 1.18
CA PRO A 521 -9.95 33.11 2.02
C PRO A 521 -11.28 32.79 1.32
N GLY A 522 -12.28 32.40 2.11
CA GLY A 522 -13.62 32.12 1.62
C GLY A 522 -13.75 30.73 0.98
N THR A 523 -14.67 30.58 0.03
CA THR A 523 -15.05 29.28 -0.56
C THR A 523 -14.41 29.02 -1.92
N ARG A 524 -13.65 29.98 -2.46
CA ARG A 524 -12.95 29.84 -3.75
C ARG A 524 -11.59 29.22 -3.53
N SER A 525 -11.14 28.37 -4.43
CA SER A 525 -9.81 27.76 -4.32
C SER A 525 -8.74 28.71 -4.85
N ALA A 526 -7.54 28.68 -4.25
CA ALA A 526 -6.40 29.46 -4.71
C ALA A 526 -6.00 29.04 -6.13
N ASN A 527 -5.63 30.01 -6.96
CA ASN A 527 -4.92 29.78 -8.21
C ASN A 527 -3.41 29.99 -8.01
N SER A 528 -2.60 28.98 -8.32
CA SER A 528 -1.13 29.06 -8.29
C SER A 528 -0.56 28.03 -9.27
N GLY A 529 0.76 27.86 -9.26
CA GLY A 529 1.42 26.87 -10.09
C GLY A 529 2.88 26.72 -9.73
N VAL A 530 3.42 25.54 -10.03
CA VAL A 530 4.85 25.26 -9.99
C VAL A 530 5.40 25.40 -11.40
N PHE A 531 6.36 26.29 -11.57
CA PHE A 531 7.01 26.53 -12.86
C PHE A 531 8.30 25.75 -12.94
N VAL A 532 8.52 25.10 -14.08
CA VAL A 532 9.72 24.29 -14.34
C VAL A 532 10.28 24.56 -15.74
N GLY A 533 11.58 24.35 -15.90
CA GLY A 533 12.25 24.41 -17.21
C GLY A 533 12.40 25.80 -17.83
N PHE A 534 12.06 26.88 -17.14
CA PHE A 534 12.19 28.24 -17.68
C PHE A 534 13.65 28.73 -17.73
N PRO A 535 14.03 29.66 -18.63
CA PRO A 535 15.38 30.19 -18.68
C PRO A 535 15.58 31.20 -17.54
N ARG A 536 16.80 31.71 -17.37
CA ARG A 536 17.05 32.75 -16.36
C ARG A 536 16.09 33.92 -16.56
N VAL A 537 15.39 34.31 -15.49
CA VAL A 537 14.29 35.29 -15.58
C VAL A 537 14.74 36.72 -15.87
N HIS A 538 15.99 37.06 -15.57
CA HIS A 538 16.53 38.38 -15.85
C HIS A 538 17.22 38.44 -17.22
N ASP A 539 17.11 39.60 -17.88
CA ASP A 539 17.80 39.93 -19.13
C ASP A 539 17.43 39.03 -20.33
N HIS A 540 16.20 38.49 -20.37
CA HIS A 540 15.70 37.73 -21.51
C HIS A 540 15.51 38.66 -22.74
N PRO A 541 15.96 38.27 -23.94
CA PRO A 541 15.97 39.15 -25.12
C PRO A 541 14.57 39.50 -25.66
N GLU A 542 13.58 38.66 -25.41
CA GLU A 542 12.23 38.77 -26.00
C GLU A 542 11.14 39.12 -24.98
N GLU A 543 11.44 39.11 -23.68
CA GLU A 543 10.47 39.41 -22.63
C GLU A 543 11.18 40.15 -21.48
N SER A 544 10.82 41.41 -21.27
CA SER A 544 11.48 42.29 -20.29
C SER A 544 10.98 42.10 -18.86
N ARG A 545 9.84 41.43 -18.68
CA ARG A 545 9.22 41.21 -17.36
C ARG A 545 9.68 39.85 -16.83
N PRO A 546 10.48 39.78 -15.76
CA PRO A 546 11.10 38.53 -15.34
C PRO A 546 10.12 37.42 -14.99
N GLU A 547 9.00 37.74 -14.35
CA GLU A 547 7.94 36.78 -14.04
C GLU A 547 7.28 36.21 -15.31
N TRP A 548 7.21 36.98 -16.39
CA TRP A 548 6.69 36.52 -17.68
C TRP A 548 7.70 35.70 -18.47
N VAL A 549 9.00 35.80 -18.17
CA VAL A 549 10.01 34.89 -18.72
C VAL A 549 9.72 33.47 -18.22
N ALA A 550 9.44 33.31 -16.92
CA ALA A 550 9.02 32.02 -16.37
C ALA A 550 7.73 31.52 -17.02
N ILE A 551 6.74 32.39 -17.20
CA ILE A 551 5.42 32.00 -17.74
C ILE A 551 5.45 31.61 -19.22
N LYS A 552 6.13 32.39 -20.05
CA LYS A 552 6.14 32.17 -21.50
C LYS A 552 7.10 31.09 -21.94
N TYR A 553 8.17 30.89 -21.18
CA TYR A 553 9.23 30.00 -21.60
C TYR A 553 9.35 28.78 -20.69
N GLY A 554 8.76 28.75 -19.49
CA GLY A 554 8.63 27.52 -18.69
C GLY A 554 7.32 26.79 -18.91
N HIS A 555 7.21 25.61 -18.30
CA HIS A 555 5.95 24.92 -18.13
C HIS A 555 5.40 25.21 -16.73
N GLU A 556 4.11 25.55 -16.68
CA GLU A 556 3.35 25.68 -15.44
C GLU A 556 2.67 24.35 -15.16
N ILE A 557 3.03 23.73 -14.06
CA ILE A 557 2.28 22.63 -13.50
C ILE A 557 1.25 23.24 -12.55
N GLN A 558 -0.01 23.18 -12.97
CA GLN A 558 -1.11 23.95 -12.40
C GLN A 558 -1.42 23.54 -10.96
N ILE A 559 -1.77 24.50 -10.11
CA ILE A 559 -2.45 24.30 -8.81
C ILE A 559 -3.73 25.14 -8.82
N TYR A 560 -4.85 24.47 -9.11
CA TYR A 560 -6.15 25.12 -9.15
C TYR A 560 -7.30 24.11 -8.99
N ASP A 561 -7.86 24.04 -7.78
CA ASP A 561 -8.93 23.11 -7.42
C ASP A 561 -10.31 23.79 -7.33
N ASP A 562 -10.53 24.94 -7.97
CA ASP A 562 -11.85 25.60 -7.92
C ASP A 562 -12.85 24.94 -8.88
N ALA A 563 -14.09 24.77 -8.44
CA ALA A 563 -15.16 24.17 -9.23
C ALA A 563 -15.55 25.02 -10.46
N LEU A 564 -15.39 26.34 -10.38
CA LEU A 564 -15.71 27.27 -11.45
C LEU A 564 -14.47 28.07 -11.85
N GLY A 565 -14.37 28.44 -13.11
CA GLY A 565 -13.27 29.27 -13.61
C GLY A 565 -12.50 28.56 -14.72
N ASP A 566 -11.18 28.64 -14.68
CA ASP A 566 -10.30 28.01 -15.67
C ASP A 566 -10.56 26.50 -15.78
N GLN A 567 -10.43 25.95 -16.99
CA GLN A 567 -10.61 24.52 -17.26
C GLN A 567 -9.40 23.69 -16.82
N TYR A 568 -8.20 24.27 -16.82
CA TYR A 568 -6.98 23.59 -16.39
C TYR A 568 -6.95 23.51 -14.87
N LYS A 569 -7.08 22.28 -14.34
CA LYS A 569 -7.05 22.00 -12.91
C LYS A 569 -5.68 21.49 -12.47
N THR A 570 -5.53 21.30 -11.16
CA THR A 570 -4.29 20.83 -10.55
C THR A 570 -3.73 19.61 -11.26
N GLY A 571 -2.44 19.63 -11.60
CA GLY A 571 -1.79 18.55 -12.38
C GLY A 571 -1.64 18.86 -13.87
N SER A 572 -2.44 19.77 -14.42
CA SER A 572 -2.32 20.17 -15.83
C SER A 572 -0.94 20.75 -16.14
N VAL A 573 -0.42 20.45 -17.34
CA VAL A 573 0.62 21.29 -17.95
C VAL A 573 -0.10 22.45 -18.62
N TYR A 574 -0.20 23.57 -17.89
CA TYR A 574 -1.13 24.64 -18.21
C TYR A 574 -0.89 25.17 -19.63
N GLY A 575 -1.94 25.09 -20.44
CA GLY A 575 -1.92 25.51 -21.83
C GLY A 575 -1.52 24.43 -22.85
N PHE A 576 -1.04 23.28 -22.43
CA PHE A 576 -0.58 22.22 -23.33
C PHE A 576 -1.29 20.90 -23.12
N ASP A 577 -1.56 20.56 -21.87
CA ASP A 577 -2.18 19.29 -21.52
C ASP A 577 -3.09 19.44 -20.31
N LEU A 578 -4.34 18.99 -20.47
CA LEU A 578 -5.43 19.33 -19.58
C LEU A 578 -5.74 18.17 -18.66
N VAL A 579 -5.66 18.45 -17.36
CA VAL A 579 -6.29 17.66 -16.30
C VAL A 579 -7.57 18.38 -15.93
N ASN A 580 -8.70 17.69 -16.07
CA ASN A 580 -10.00 18.23 -15.67
C ASN A 580 -10.24 18.05 -14.16
N ARG A 581 -11.36 18.55 -13.63
CA ARG A 581 -11.64 18.53 -12.19
C ARG A 581 -11.76 17.11 -11.61
N GLY A 582 -12.38 16.19 -12.34
CA GLY A 582 -12.54 14.80 -11.89
C GLY A 582 -11.21 14.05 -11.82
N GLU A 583 -10.28 14.39 -12.71
CA GLU A 583 -8.95 13.80 -12.78
C GLU A 583 -7.96 14.44 -11.79
N ALA A 584 -8.20 15.68 -11.35
CA ALA A 584 -7.27 16.46 -10.52
C ALA A 584 -7.11 15.94 -9.08
N LEU A 585 -7.86 14.92 -8.68
CA LEU A 585 -7.85 14.35 -7.32
C LEU A 585 -8.00 15.43 -6.24
N THR A 586 -9.01 16.30 -6.39
CA THR A 586 -9.17 17.50 -5.57
C THR A 586 -9.29 17.18 -4.08
N THR A 587 -8.57 17.94 -3.25
CA THR A 587 -8.68 17.87 -1.78
C THR A 587 -9.40 19.10 -1.24
N PRO A 588 -9.95 19.05 -0.01
CA PRO A 588 -10.48 20.23 0.65
C PRO A 588 -9.44 21.33 0.81
N LYS A 589 -9.91 22.57 0.92
CA LYS A 589 -9.07 23.71 1.30
C LYS A 589 -8.49 23.47 2.70
N GLY A 590 -7.27 23.95 2.94
CA GLY A 590 -6.58 23.73 4.21
C GLY A 590 -5.94 22.34 4.35
N THR A 591 -6.04 21.45 3.35
CA THR A 591 -5.35 20.16 3.35
C THR A 591 -3.98 20.28 2.66
N TRP A 592 -2.94 19.73 3.29
CA TRP A 592 -1.63 19.59 2.65
C TRP A 592 -1.68 18.49 1.58
N ASN A 593 -1.09 18.77 0.42
CA ASN A 593 -0.98 17.84 -0.69
C ASN A 593 0.50 17.61 -1.01
N ASP A 594 0.90 16.36 -1.15
CA ASP A 594 2.18 16.00 -1.74
C ASP A 594 2.12 16.21 -3.26
N TYR A 595 3.16 16.80 -3.80
CA TYR A 595 3.27 17.11 -5.21
C TYR A 595 4.65 16.75 -5.73
N GLU A 596 4.68 15.87 -6.71
CA GLU A 596 5.90 15.39 -7.35
C GLU A 596 5.84 15.66 -8.85
N ILE A 597 6.88 16.31 -9.36
CA ILE A 597 7.05 16.63 -10.77
C ILE A 597 8.37 16.02 -11.21
N ARG A 598 8.31 15.03 -12.11
CA ARG A 598 9.50 14.48 -12.76
C ARG A 598 9.64 15.08 -14.14
N VAL A 599 10.85 15.47 -14.48
CA VAL A 599 11.22 15.95 -15.81
C VAL A 599 12.40 15.11 -16.26
N VAL A 600 12.22 14.30 -17.28
CA VAL A 600 13.27 13.44 -17.85
C VAL A 600 13.17 13.50 -19.37
N ASP A 601 14.22 13.94 -20.07
CA ASP A 601 14.25 13.98 -21.54
C ASP A 601 13.00 14.66 -22.17
N GLN A 602 12.60 15.83 -21.65
CA GLN A 602 11.39 16.58 -22.09
C GLN A 602 10.05 15.89 -21.79
N HIS A 603 10.07 14.80 -21.01
CA HIS A 603 8.89 14.10 -20.55
C HIS A 603 8.58 14.48 -19.10
N TYR A 604 7.33 14.83 -18.84
CA TYR A 604 6.81 15.37 -17.59
C TYR A 604 5.80 14.39 -17.02
N THR A 605 6.04 13.90 -15.81
CA THR A 605 5.05 13.13 -15.05
C THR A 605 4.73 13.87 -13.76
N VAL A 606 3.45 14.01 -13.45
CA VAL A 606 2.96 14.79 -12.32
C VAL A 606 2.15 13.88 -11.41
N TYR A 607 2.55 13.80 -10.14
CA TYR A 607 1.86 13.03 -9.13
C TYR A 607 1.31 13.95 -8.03
N ARG A 608 0.13 13.60 -7.52
CA ARG A 608 -0.50 14.21 -6.35
C ARG A 608 -0.78 13.12 -5.32
N ASN A 609 -0.29 13.28 -4.10
CA ASN A 609 -0.47 12.31 -3.01
C ASN A 609 -0.06 10.87 -3.40
N GLY A 610 1.00 10.77 -4.22
CA GLY A 610 1.51 9.49 -4.74
C GLY A 610 0.80 8.97 -6.01
N LEU A 611 -0.35 9.51 -6.40
CA LEU A 611 -1.09 9.05 -7.58
C LEU A 611 -0.71 9.85 -8.82
N LEU A 612 -0.53 9.18 -9.95
CA LEU A 612 -0.25 9.82 -11.24
C LEU A 612 -1.48 10.62 -11.67
N VAL A 613 -1.31 11.92 -11.89
CA VAL A 613 -2.37 12.84 -12.32
C VAL A 613 -2.18 13.28 -13.77
N ASN A 614 -0.92 13.39 -14.23
CA ASN A 614 -0.67 13.73 -15.62
C ASN A 614 0.66 13.21 -16.17
N GLU A 615 0.70 12.98 -17.48
CA GLU A 615 1.87 12.58 -18.24
C GLU A 615 1.92 13.32 -19.58
N PHE A 616 2.96 14.13 -19.79
CA PHE A 616 3.07 15.05 -20.93
C PHE A 616 4.47 15.00 -21.55
N THR A 617 4.54 15.00 -22.88
CA THR A 617 5.81 15.16 -23.62
C THR A 617 5.85 16.53 -24.29
N ASN A 618 6.87 17.33 -23.95
CA ASN A 618 7.15 18.64 -24.54
C ASN A 618 7.75 18.50 -25.96
N ALA A 619 6.94 18.01 -26.90
CA ALA A 619 7.33 17.87 -28.29
C ALA A 619 7.29 19.21 -29.02
N PRO A 620 8.22 19.48 -29.97
CA PRO A 620 8.18 20.70 -30.78
C PRO A 620 6.84 20.89 -31.52
N GLY A 621 6.43 22.15 -31.70
CA GLY A 621 5.28 22.55 -32.51
C GLY A 621 3.90 22.48 -31.83
N GLN A 622 3.81 22.20 -30.53
CA GLN A 622 2.55 22.26 -29.79
C GLN A 622 2.23 23.72 -29.42
N LEU A 623 0.96 24.11 -29.61
CA LEU A 623 0.50 25.48 -29.42
C LEU A 623 -0.24 25.61 -28.09
N PHE A 624 -0.05 26.76 -27.44
CA PHE A 624 -0.74 27.10 -26.20
C PHE A 624 -2.26 27.19 -26.41
N SER A 625 -3.05 26.59 -25.53
CA SER A 625 -4.51 26.57 -25.54
C SER A 625 -5.09 27.08 -24.21
N PRO A 626 -6.08 27.99 -24.20
CA PRO A 626 -6.59 28.70 -25.36
C PRO A 626 -5.51 29.61 -25.98
N PRO A 627 -5.53 29.87 -27.30
CA PRO A 627 -4.46 30.58 -27.99
C PRO A 627 -4.07 31.91 -27.35
N ARG A 628 -2.77 32.05 -27.04
CA ARG A 628 -2.13 33.30 -26.62
C ARG A 628 -1.21 33.79 -27.74
N ALA A 629 -1.46 34.99 -28.26
CA ALA A 629 -0.78 35.49 -29.46
C ALA A 629 0.73 35.74 -29.27
N ASP A 630 1.17 35.92 -28.03
CA ASP A 630 2.55 36.18 -27.63
C ASP A 630 3.20 35.00 -26.89
N ASP A 631 2.56 33.82 -26.91
CA ASP A 631 3.14 32.60 -26.37
C ASP A 631 3.92 31.84 -27.46
N PRO A 632 5.17 31.42 -27.21
CA PRO A 632 6.00 30.78 -28.21
C PRO A 632 5.68 29.29 -28.45
N GLY A 633 4.66 28.72 -27.78
CA GLY A 633 4.37 27.29 -27.81
C GLY A 633 5.50 26.46 -27.20
N THR A 634 5.49 25.15 -27.43
CA THR A 634 6.56 24.27 -26.94
C THR A 634 7.90 24.52 -27.60
N ASP A 635 7.93 25.16 -28.78
CA ASP A 635 9.17 25.57 -29.45
C ASP A 635 10.00 26.55 -28.60
N GLY A 636 9.34 27.47 -27.87
CA GLY A 636 10.00 28.35 -26.91
C GLY A 636 10.42 27.67 -25.60
N ARG A 637 10.06 26.40 -25.43
CA ARG A 637 10.26 25.60 -24.21
C ARG A 637 11.19 24.40 -24.44
N GLN A 638 11.80 24.29 -25.63
CA GLN A 638 12.79 23.26 -25.95
C GLN A 638 14.14 23.59 -25.33
N ARG A 639 14.36 23.20 -24.07
CA ARG A 639 15.66 23.40 -23.39
C ARG A 639 16.03 22.20 -22.55
N ASP A 640 17.30 21.83 -22.63
CA ASP A 640 17.87 20.72 -21.85
C ASP A 640 17.83 21.00 -20.35
N ALA A 641 18.04 22.26 -19.93
CA ALA A 641 18.01 22.65 -18.52
C ALA A 641 17.29 23.98 -18.27
N GLY A 642 16.64 24.12 -17.12
CA GLY A 642 15.94 25.33 -16.72
C GLY A 642 15.74 25.48 -15.21
N TYR A 643 15.20 26.61 -14.80
CA TYR A 643 14.95 26.95 -13.40
C TYR A 643 13.56 26.49 -12.95
N ILE A 644 13.37 26.52 -11.63
CA ILE A 644 12.10 26.20 -10.97
C ILE A 644 11.59 27.39 -10.16
N GLY A 645 10.28 27.49 -9.97
CA GLY A 645 9.66 28.57 -9.22
C GLY A 645 8.22 28.31 -8.82
N LEU A 646 7.72 29.13 -7.91
CA LEU A 646 6.38 29.08 -7.33
C LEU A 646 5.65 30.38 -7.64
N GLN A 647 4.43 30.26 -8.17
CA GLN A 647 3.65 31.41 -8.60
C GLN A 647 2.91 32.05 -7.43
N THR A 648 2.93 33.39 -7.39
CA THR A 648 1.89 34.17 -6.71
C THR A 648 0.93 34.70 -7.76
N HIS A 649 -0.35 34.37 -7.69
CA HIS A 649 -1.33 34.79 -8.69
C HIS A 649 -2.07 36.09 -8.30
N GLY A 650 -2.47 36.22 -7.04
CA GLY A 650 -3.14 37.40 -6.51
C GLY A 650 -3.44 37.30 -5.01
N THR A 651 -3.95 38.39 -4.42
CA THR A 651 -4.20 38.48 -2.97
C THR A 651 -5.35 37.60 -2.47
N SER A 652 -6.21 37.13 -3.38
CA SER A 652 -7.24 36.14 -3.06
C SER A 652 -6.76 34.70 -3.23
N ASP A 653 -5.59 34.49 -3.83
CA ASP A 653 -5.03 33.19 -4.18
C ASP A 653 -3.91 32.83 -3.20
N VAL A 654 -4.28 32.73 -1.92
CA VAL A 654 -3.33 32.46 -0.84
C VAL A 654 -2.99 30.97 -0.84
N ILE A 655 -1.71 30.66 -1.06
CA ILE A 655 -1.19 29.30 -1.19
C ILE A 655 0.04 29.15 -0.30
N SER A 656 0.14 28.03 0.38
CA SER A 656 1.29 27.69 1.23
C SER A 656 2.09 26.55 0.65
N PHE A 657 3.41 26.62 0.77
CA PHE A 657 4.35 25.57 0.36
C PHE A 657 5.30 25.20 1.51
N ARG A 658 5.72 23.94 1.56
CA ARG A 658 6.78 23.47 2.45
C ARG A 658 7.51 22.27 1.85
N ASP A 659 8.58 21.86 2.51
CA ASP A 659 9.30 20.61 2.24
C ASP A 659 9.78 20.48 0.77
N ILE A 660 10.30 21.58 0.22
CA ILE A 660 10.69 21.66 -1.20
C ILE A 660 12.11 21.12 -1.37
N ARG A 661 12.21 20.10 -2.21
CA ARG A 661 13.45 19.35 -2.44
C ARG A 661 13.51 18.82 -3.87
N ILE A 662 14.72 18.68 -4.38
CA ILE A 662 14.95 18.30 -5.77
C ILE A 662 16.07 17.29 -5.87
N LYS A 663 15.89 16.31 -6.75
CA LYS A 663 16.87 15.27 -7.05
C LYS A 663 17.24 15.36 -8.53
N PRO A 664 18.44 15.86 -8.87
CA PRO A 664 19.00 15.71 -10.23
C PRO A 664 19.18 14.22 -10.57
N LEU A 665 18.94 13.83 -11.83
CA LEU A 665 18.96 12.43 -12.29
C LEU A 665 20.18 12.06 -13.16
#